data_AF-A0A538N6N7-F1
#
_entry.id   AF-A0A538N6N7-F1
#
_cell.length_a   1.000
_cell.length_b   1.000
_cell.length_c   1.000
_cell.angle_alpha   90.00
_cell.angle_beta   90.00
_cell.angle_gamma   90.00
#
_symmetry.space_group_name_H-M   'P 1'
#
loop_
_entity.id
_entity.type
_entity.pdbx_description
1 polymer ?
#
loop_
_entity_poly.entity_id
_entity_poly.type
_entity_poly.pdbx_seq_one_letter_code
_entity_poly.pdbx_strand_id
1 'polypeptide(L)'
;MDFTFSDTIAGYVVDFDPHTRSFGLRTTDGRQFRVRLTTTTYAEIVRNLDEPFQVPAGSLDELLVADRYLYAYGVYYPECEPPKFEAKHLVLLGQGQHEYRFEEADWWTKQIGSLAEFYFNAQFPDGNVDYRGYRTHLTVEGRKVPGTRQETDTISRLIYGFATAYLLTGEDRYLEAAERGTEYLREHMRAVDEQEGIVYWYHAIDVRDGRERKILASQFGDDYDAIPAYEQIYALAGPVQTYRITGDPRILRDAQMTVELFDRFYLDRDQGGYFSHIDPVDFDPRSPSLTVDRARKNWNSIGDHAPAYLINLWLATGDERYADFLGSVADLIAERFPDYERSPFVQERFHEDWRPDTTWGWQQNRAVVGHNLKIAWNLMRIHHLRPSDQYVALARKIADVMPSVGMDRQRGGWYDVVERVHAEGEKFHRLVWHDRKAWWQQEQAILAYLILTGSLGDEEYLRLARESAAFYNAWFPDHDSGAVYFNVLANGLPYLLGTERLKGSHSMSGYHSFELCYLAAVYTNLLVRKQPLDLFFKPQPGAFPDNILRVQPDILPSGSVRLQAVWINDERWTDFDSAAMTVKLPTTTNGVAGGHAPGHQPPWTGSTRRPHQAGSDELRVRVRVVPASLTYGMRLNLNDGVAELFLDGVIDDEAEVLLKGYLSRIVAARPTRLVLRVEDIESISRTSARTLAFACQGIDVNTDMFVVGPSDAVKRVLQGVGFLEQAEVVADASQLSPAAVVAVGPDNGAAVRR
;
A
#
# COMPACT_ATOMS: atom_id res chain seq x y z
N MET A 1 -2.12 -42.32 -4.83
CA MET A 1 -3.52 -41.84 -4.97
C MET A 1 -4.07 -42.45 -6.25
N ASP A 2 -5.30 -42.96 -6.21
CA ASP A 2 -5.99 -43.66 -7.29
C ASP A 2 -7.20 -42.87 -7.84
N PHE A 3 -7.30 -41.58 -7.52
CA PHE A 3 -8.35 -40.68 -7.99
C PHE A 3 -7.77 -39.42 -8.64
N THR A 4 -8.57 -38.72 -9.45
CA THR A 4 -8.20 -37.45 -10.08
C THR A 4 -8.48 -36.27 -9.16
N PHE A 5 -7.64 -35.25 -9.20
CA PHE A 5 -7.87 -34.00 -8.49
C PHE A 5 -7.26 -32.81 -9.24
N SER A 6 -7.81 -31.62 -9.02
CA SER A 6 -7.29 -30.38 -9.61
C SER A 6 -6.39 -29.67 -8.62
N ASP A 7 -5.30 -29.08 -9.11
CA ASP A 7 -4.35 -28.36 -8.27
C ASP A 7 -3.53 -27.33 -9.04
N THR A 8 -2.86 -26.45 -8.31
CA THR A 8 -1.90 -25.47 -8.83
C THR A 8 -0.47 -25.89 -8.51
N ILE A 9 0.44 -25.59 -9.43
CA ILE A 9 1.89 -25.66 -9.21
C ILE A 9 2.46 -24.31 -9.60
N ALA A 10 3.22 -23.69 -8.71
CA ALA A 10 3.93 -22.45 -8.92
C ALA A 10 5.44 -22.73 -8.92
N GLY A 11 6.17 -22.17 -9.87
CA GLY A 11 7.60 -22.40 -9.94
C GLY A 11 8.28 -21.85 -11.17
N TYR A 12 9.55 -22.22 -11.30
CA TYR A 12 10.43 -21.81 -12.40
C TYR A 12 10.47 -22.90 -13.47
N VAL A 13 10.26 -22.52 -14.72
CA VAL A 13 10.43 -23.43 -15.86
C VAL A 13 11.87 -23.94 -15.90
N VAL A 14 12.06 -25.23 -16.13
CA VAL A 14 13.37 -25.88 -16.22
C VAL A 14 13.76 -26.12 -17.68
N ASP A 15 12.80 -26.64 -18.46
CA ASP A 15 12.95 -26.97 -19.88
C ASP A 15 11.56 -27.05 -20.53
N PHE A 16 11.51 -27.00 -21.87
CA PHE A 16 10.32 -27.26 -22.66
C PHE A 16 10.63 -28.25 -23.79
N ASP A 17 9.79 -29.26 -23.94
CA ASP A 17 9.84 -30.24 -25.03
C ASP A 17 8.65 -30.03 -26.00
N PRO A 18 8.92 -29.53 -27.22
CA PRO A 18 7.87 -29.27 -28.21
C PRO A 18 7.24 -30.57 -28.75
N HIS A 19 7.94 -31.70 -28.73
CA HIS A 19 7.41 -32.97 -29.26
C HIS A 19 6.34 -33.56 -28.36
N THR A 20 6.57 -33.57 -27.05
CA THR A 20 5.59 -34.04 -26.07
C THR A 20 4.64 -32.94 -25.59
N ARG A 21 4.89 -31.69 -26.00
CA ARG A 21 4.23 -30.46 -25.52
C ARG A 21 4.18 -30.43 -23.99
N SER A 22 5.35 -30.58 -23.38
CA SER A 22 5.47 -30.60 -21.93
C SER A 22 6.69 -29.81 -21.45
N PHE A 23 6.62 -29.27 -20.25
CA PHE A 23 7.72 -28.53 -19.62
C PHE A 23 8.01 -29.05 -18.21
N GLY A 24 9.26 -28.87 -17.78
CA GLY A 24 9.66 -29.06 -16.38
C GLY A 24 9.35 -27.80 -15.57
N LEU A 25 8.79 -27.96 -14.38
CA LEU A 25 8.50 -26.86 -13.45
C LEU A 25 9.10 -27.19 -12.07
N ARG A 26 9.96 -26.30 -11.57
CA ARG A 26 10.63 -26.44 -10.27
C ARG A 26 10.01 -25.50 -9.24
N THR A 27 9.44 -26.07 -8.18
CA THR A 27 8.87 -25.30 -7.07
C THR A 27 9.94 -24.62 -6.22
N THR A 28 9.51 -23.70 -5.35
CA THR A 28 10.39 -22.92 -4.45
C THR A 28 11.24 -23.82 -3.53
N ASP A 29 10.75 -25.01 -3.18
CA ASP A 29 11.46 -26.03 -2.39
C ASP A 29 12.24 -27.06 -3.22
N GLY A 30 12.37 -26.83 -4.52
CA GLY A 30 13.22 -27.62 -5.42
C GLY A 30 12.57 -28.89 -5.99
N ARG A 31 11.32 -29.23 -5.63
CA ARG A 31 10.60 -30.35 -6.27
C ARG A 31 10.38 -30.04 -7.75
N GLN A 32 10.49 -31.06 -8.59
CA GLN A 32 10.30 -30.94 -10.03
C GLN A 32 9.03 -31.67 -10.47
N PHE A 33 8.25 -31.02 -11.32
CA PHE A 33 7.03 -31.53 -11.89
C PHE A 33 7.13 -31.49 -13.42
N ARG A 34 6.58 -32.52 -14.08
CA ARG A 34 6.38 -32.49 -15.52
C ARG A 34 4.97 -32.05 -15.83
N VAL A 35 4.83 -30.92 -16.51
CA VAL A 35 3.55 -30.31 -16.86
C VAL A 35 3.27 -30.57 -18.34
N ARG A 36 2.19 -31.29 -18.64
CA ARG A 36 1.76 -31.51 -20.03
C ARG A 36 0.74 -30.46 -20.46
N LEU A 37 0.94 -29.89 -21.65
CA LEU A 37 -0.04 -29.05 -22.32
C LEU A 37 -0.99 -29.90 -23.17
N THR A 38 -2.26 -29.52 -23.20
CA THR A 38 -3.28 -30.09 -24.08
C THR A 38 -3.72 -29.04 -25.10
N THR A 39 -4.56 -29.44 -26.05
CA THR A 39 -5.17 -28.50 -27.02
C THR A 39 -6.11 -27.50 -26.35
N THR A 40 -6.52 -27.74 -25.11
CA THR A 40 -7.40 -26.87 -24.31
C THR A 40 -6.63 -26.02 -23.30
N THR A 41 -5.32 -26.18 -23.18
CA THR A 41 -4.52 -25.33 -22.29
C THR A 41 -4.47 -23.93 -22.87
N TYR A 42 -4.86 -22.95 -22.06
CA TYR A 42 -4.67 -21.53 -22.35
C TYR A 42 -3.78 -20.89 -21.30
N ALA A 43 -3.28 -19.70 -21.61
CA ALA A 43 -2.54 -18.89 -20.65
C ALA A 43 -3.05 -17.46 -20.65
N GLU A 44 -2.86 -16.79 -19.53
CA GLU A 44 -3.03 -15.36 -19.36
C GLU A 44 -1.74 -14.72 -18.84
N ILE A 45 -1.61 -13.41 -19.07
CA ILE A 45 -0.65 -12.59 -18.35
C ILE A 45 -1.35 -11.98 -17.15
N VAL A 46 -0.68 -11.95 -16.00
CA VAL A 46 -1.17 -11.25 -14.80
C VAL A 46 -1.59 -9.83 -15.17
N ARG A 47 -2.72 -9.38 -14.63
CA ARG A 47 -3.35 -8.11 -15.00
C ARG A 47 -3.77 -7.34 -13.76
N ASN A 48 -3.82 -6.03 -13.89
CA ASN A 48 -4.27 -5.16 -12.80
C ASN A 48 -5.81 -5.18 -12.68
N LEU A 49 -6.38 -4.64 -11.59
CA LEU A 49 -7.82 -4.74 -11.29
C LEU A 49 -8.72 -4.31 -12.45
N ASP A 50 -8.44 -3.14 -13.04
CA ASP A 50 -9.23 -2.58 -14.15
C ASP A 50 -8.75 -3.01 -15.54
N GLU A 51 -7.74 -3.88 -15.62
CA GLU A 51 -7.23 -4.35 -16.91
C GLU A 51 -8.09 -5.50 -17.46
N PRO A 52 -8.43 -5.48 -18.77
CA PRO A 52 -9.08 -6.61 -19.42
C PRO A 52 -8.15 -7.82 -19.43
N PHE A 53 -8.72 -9.00 -19.70
CA PHE A 53 -7.96 -10.24 -19.84
C PHE A 53 -6.80 -10.08 -20.82
N GLN A 54 -5.58 -10.41 -20.39
CA GLN A 54 -4.36 -10.23 -21.17
C GLN A 54 -3.91 -11.57 -21.75
N VAL A 55 -3.89 -11.67 -23.07
CA VAL A 55 -3.33 -12.83 -23.76
C VAL A 55 -1.80 -12.69 -23.89
N PRO A 56 -1.05 -13.80 -23.83
CA PRO A 56 0.37 -13.77 -24.15
C PRO A 56 0.60 -13.36 -25.62
N ALA A 57 1.62 -12.53 -25.87
CA ALA A 57 1.91 -12.03 -27.22
C ALA A 57 2.53 -13.09 -28.14
N GLY A 58 3.23 -14.07 -27.58
CA GLY A 58 3.85 -15.19 -28.29
C GLY A 58 3.13 -16.52 -28.06
N SER A 59 3.57 -17.55 -28.79
CA SER A 59 3.12 -18.92 -28.54
C SER A 59 3.62 -19.43 -27.18
N LEU A 60 2.92 -20.40 -26.57
CA LEU A 60 3.38 -21.00 -25.31
C LEU A 60 4.78 -21.62 -25.45
N ASP A 61 5.08 -22.16 -26.62
CA ASP A 61 6.37 -22.78 -26.94
C ASP A 61 7.53 -21.76 -26.86
N GLU A 62 7.28 -20.50 -27.23
CA GLU A 62 8.26 -19.40 -27.12
C GLU A 62 8.34 -18.82 -25.70
N LEU A 63 7.27 -18.95 -24.92
CA LEU A 63 7.14 -18.33 -23.60
C LEU A 63 7.57 -19.25 -22.45
N LEU A 64 7.54 -20.57 -22.64
CA LEU A 64 7.98 -21.57 -21.68
C LEU A 64 9.51 -21.75 -21.72
N VAL A 65 10.22 -20.69 -21.37
CA VAL A 65 11.69 -20.64 -21.31
C VAL A 65 12.19 -20.84 -19.88
N ALA A 66 13.38 -21.41 -19.74
CA ALA A 66 14.00 -21.69 -18.43
C ALA A 66 14.02 -20.46 -17.51
N ASP A 67 13.96 -20.69 -16.20
CA ASP A 67 13.96 -19.66 -15.14
C ASP A 67 12.80 -18.65 -15.17
N ARG A 68 11.80 -18.83 -16.05
CA ARG A 68 10.55 -18.06 -15.98
C ARG A 68 9.67 -18.59 -14.86
N TYR A 69 9.23 -17.71 -13.96
CA TYR A 69 8.25 -18.07 -12.94
C TYR A 69 6.81 -18.00 -13.50
N LEU A 70 6.00 -19.02 -13.21
CA LEU A 70 4.59 -19.08 -13.61
C LEU A 70 3.75 -19.94 -12.65
N TYR A 71 2.42 -19.83 -12.79
CA TYR A 71 1.46 -20.75 -12.21
C TYR A 71 0.89 -21.69 -13.27
N ALA A 72 0.75 -22.96 -12.94
CA ALA A 72 0.06 -23.96 -13.75
C ALA A 72 -1.07 -24.59 -12.92
N TYR A 73 -2.31 -24.29 -13.26
CA TYR A 73 -3.49 -24.96 -12.72
C TYR A 73 -3.92 -26.09 -13.65
N GLY A 74 -4.13 -27.29 -13.11
CA GLY A 74 -4.36 -28.48 -13.91
C GLY A 74 -4.94 -29.65 -13.13
N VAL A 75 -5.02 -30.80 -13.78
CA VAL A 75 -5.59 -32.03 -13.22
C VAL A 75 -4.52 -33.11 -13.15
N TYR A 76 -4.41 -33.78 -12.01
CA TYR A 76 -3.64 -35.00 -11.84
C TYR A 76 -4.45 -36.22 -12.24
N TYR A 77 -3.85 -37.09 -13.06
CA TYR A 77 -4.39 -38.38 -13.49
C TYR A 77 -3.55 -39.53 -12.93
N PRO A 78 -4.15 -40.48 -12.20
CA PRO A 78 -3.45 -41.57 -11.51
C PRO A 78 -3.11 -42.76 -12.44
N GLU A 79 -2.74 -42.49 -13.69
CA GLU A 79 -2.46 -43.51 -14.72
C GLU A 79 -1.01 -44.04 -14.67
N CYS A 80 -0.12 -43.32 -13.98
CA CYS A 80 1.29 -43.65 -13.84
C CYS A 80 1.82 -43.15 -12.48
N GLU A 81 3.03 -43.57 -12.13
CA GLU A 81 3.72 -43.15 -10.91
C GLU A 81 5.06 -42.47 -11.28
N PRO A 82 5.26 -41.17 -10.98
CA PRO A 82 4.31 -40.23 -10.37
C PRO A 82 3.10 -39.91 -11.28
N PRO A 83 1.97 -39.44 -10.72
CA PRO A 83 0.76 -39.14 -11.49
C PRO A 83 1.01 -38.06 -12.53
N LYS A 84 0.33 -38.19 -13.67
CA LYS A 84 0.47 -37.26 -14.80
C LYS A 84 -0.31 -35.97 -14.52
N PHE A 85 0.36 -34.82 -14.64
CA PHE A 85 -0.27 -33.52 -14.50
C PHE A 85 -0.53 -32.86 -15.86
N GLU A 86 -1.78 -32.53 -16.13
CA GLU A 86 -2.18 -31.81 -17.35
C GLU A 86 -2.68 -30.41 -17.02
N ALA A 87 -1.92 -29.39 -17.43
CA ALA A 87 -2.29 -28.00 -17.23
C ALA A 87 -3.52 -27.64 -18.06
N LYS A 88 -4.48 -26.93 -17.44
CA LYS A 88 -5.64 -26.35 -18.10
C LYS A 88 -5.51 -24.83 -18.24
N HIS A 89 -4.82 -24.20 -17.28
CA HIS A 89 -4.62 -22.76 -17.25
C HIS A 89 -3.20 -22.43 -16.77
N LEU A 90 -2.51 -21.54 -17.48
CA LEU A 90 -1.23 -20.98 -17.05
C LEU A 90 -1.36 -19.47 -16.76
N VAL A 91 -0.79 -18.99 -15.67
CA VAL A 91 -0.67 -17.56 -15.37
C VAL A 91 0.80 -17.16 -15.47
N LEU A 92 1.12 -16.30 -16.42
CA LEU A 92 2.45 -15.74 -16.65
C LEU A 92 2.55 -14.36 -16.00
N LEU A 93 3.71 -14.00 -15.43
CA LEU A 93 3.85 -12.77 -14.65
C LEU A 93 4.24 -11.51 -15.45
N GLY A 94 4.45 -11.67 -16.75
CA GLY A 94 4.86 -10.64 -17.71
C GLY A 94 5.03 -11.26 -19.08
N GLN A 95 5.38 -10.47 -20.10
CA GLN A 95 5.61 -11.00 -21.45
C GLN A 95 6.99 -11.67 -21.55
N GLY A 96 8.01 -11.08 -20.93
CA GLY A 96 9.38 -11.57 -20.88
C GLY A 96 9.66 -12.66 -19.81
N GLN A 97 10.84 -13.26 -19.91
CA GLN A 97 11.32 -14.33 -19.01
C GLN A 97 11.49 -13.87 -17.55
N HIS A 98 12.01 -12.66 -17.34
CA HIS A 98 12.28 -12.07 -16.02
C HIS A 98 11.42 -10.83 -15.75
N GLU A 99 10.31 -10.72 -16.49
CA GLU A 99 9.39 -9.60 -16.35
C GLU A 99 8.32 -9.92 -15.30
N TYR A 100 8.16 -9.01 -14.35
CA TYR A 100 7.13 -9.02 -13.34
C TYR A 100 6.32 -7.73 -13.48
N ARG A 101 5.10 -7.80 -14.02
CA ARG A 101 4.29 -6.59 -14.29
C ARG A 101 3.98 -5.78 -13.04
N PHE A 102 3.89 -6.43 -11.89
CA PHE A 102 3.72 -5.76 -10.60
C PHE A 102 4.96 -4.99 -10.12
N GLU A 103 6.07 -5.01 -10.86
CA GLU A 103 7.23 -4.11 -10.70
C GLU A 103 7.21 -2.91 -11.66
N GLU A 104 6.17 -2.77 -12.51
CA GLU A 104 5.94 -1.54 -13.28
C GLU A 104 5.69 -0.36 -12.32
N ALA A 105 6.30 0.80 -12.59
CA ALA A 105 6.35 1.94 -11.66
C ALA A 105 4.97 2.43 -11.18
N ASP A 106 3.94 2.30 -12.03
CA ASP A 106 2.58 2.77 -11.74
C ASP A 106 1.60 1.63 -11.42
N TRP A 107 2.05 0.36 -11.35
CA TRP A 107 1.19 -0.80 -11.11
C TRP A 107 0.34 -0.63 -9.84
N TRP A 108 1.01 -0.37 -8.72
CA TRP A 108 0.35 -0.24 -7.43
C TRP A 108 -0.44 1.08 -7.30
N THR A 109 -0.03 2.12 -8.03
CA THR A 109 -0.77 3.40 -8.09
C THR A 109 -2.09 3.23 -8.86
N LYS A 110 -2.09 2.47 -9.95
CA LYS A 110 -3.32 2.10 -10.66
C LYS A 110 -4.22 1.23 -9.77
N GLN A 111 -3.65 0.22 -9.12
CA GLN A 111 -4.41 -0.72 -8.29
C GLN A 111 -5.09 -0.03 -7.11
N ILE A 112 -4.40 0.88 -6.41
CA ILE A 112 -5.02 1.65 -5.32
C ILE A 112 -6.15 2.56 -5.83
N GLY A 113 -6.04 3.09 -7.05
CA GLY A 113 -7.12 3.83 -7.71
C GLY A 113 -8.37 2.97 -7.91
N SER A 114 -8.20 1.75 -8.45
CA SER A 114 -9.30 0.79 -8.63
C SER A 114 -9.95 0.39 -7.29
N LEU A 115 -9.12 0.17 -6.26
CA LEU A 115 -9.59 -0.13 -4.91
C LEU A 115 -10.39 1.04 -4.32
N ALA A 116 -9.84 2.25 -4.39
CA ALA A 116 -10.49 3.47 -3.91
C ALA A 116 -11.83 3.67 -4.60
N GLU A 117 -11.89 3.44 -5.91
CA GLU A 117 -13.13 3.58 -6.67
C GLU A 117 -14.20 2.58 -6.26
N PHE A 118 -13.83 1.31 -6.06
CA PHE A 118 -14.77 0.30 -5.57
C PHE A 118 -15.40 0.72 -4.23
N TYR A 119 -14.58 1.09 -3.24
CA TYR A 119 -15.09 1.45 -1.92
C TYR A 119 -15.83 2.79 -1.91
N PHE A 120 -15.40 3.77 -2.72
CA PHE A 120 -16.10 5.03 -2.88
C PHE A 120 -17.51 4.81 -3.43
N ASN A 121 -17.64 4.04 -4.52
CA ASN A 121 -18.94 3.73 -5.11
C ASN A 121 -19.82 2.87 -4.20
N ALA A 122 -19.23 1.93 -3.46
CA ALA A 122 -19.95 1.09 -2.51
C ALA A 122 -20.55 1.91 -1.35
N GLN A 123 -19.81 2.89 -0.83
CA GLN A 123 -20.21 3.67 0.34
C GLN A 123 -20.95 4.97 -0.02
N PHE A 124 -20.65 5.57 -1.17
CA PHE A 124 -21.14 6.89 -1.61
C PHE A 124 -21.59 6.86 -3.09
N PRO A 125 -22.58 6.02 -3.45
CA PRO A 125 -22.96 5.77 -4.84
C PRO A 125 -23.54 6.98 -5.59
N ASP A 126 -23.97 8.02 -4.88
CA ASP A 126 -24.45 9.28 -5.44
C ASP A 126 -23.35 10.36 -5.52
N GLY A 127 -22.11 10.00 -5.16
CA GLY A 127 -20.97 10.91 -5.09
C GLY A 127 -20.95 11.81 -3.86
N ASN A 128 -21.98 11.78 -3.01
CA ASN A 128 -22.03 12.59 -1.80
C ASN A 128 -21.46 11.82 -0.61
N VAL A 129 -20.34 12.32 -0.07
CA VAL A 129 -19.66 11.70 1.06
C VAL A 129 -20.42 11.99 2.37
N ASP A 130 -21.41 11.14 2.68
CA ASP A 130 -22.13 11.13 3.96
C ASP A 130 -21.97 9.79 4.70
N TYR A 131 -21.15 9.79 5.75
CA TYR A 131 -20.90 8.61 6.58
C TYR A 131 -22.11 8.17 7.41
N ARG A 132 -23.18 8.96 7.55
CA ARG A 132 -24.45 8.45 8.11
C ARG A 132 -25.02 7.29 7.28
N GLY A 133 -24.74 7.32 5.96
CA GLY A 133 -25.08 6.27 5.03
C GLY A 133 -24.10 5.09 5.02
N TYR A 134 -22.94 5.18 5.68
CA TYR A 134 -21.91 4.13 5.68
C TYR A 134 -22.45 2.82 6.25
N ARG A 135 -21.98 1.68 5.73
CA ARG A 135 -22.23 0.36 6.33
C ARG A 135 -20.94 -0.44 6.43
N THR A 136 -20.72 -1.05 7.60
CA THR A 136 -19.60 -1.96 7.87
C THR A 136 -19.61 -3.15 6.89
N HIS A 137 -20.80 -3.69 6.60
CA HIS A 137 -20.94 -4.90 5.80
C HIS A 137 -21.25 -4.57 4.33
N LEU A 138 -20.40 -5.05 3.40
CA LEU A 138 -20.58 -4.93 1.95
C LEU A 138 -20.56 -6.31 1.28
N THR A 139 -21.46 -6.56 0.33
CA THR A 139 -21.45 -7.79 -0.48
C THR A 139 -20.23 -7.86 -1.40
N VAL A 140 -20.06 -8.99 -2.08
CA VAL A 140 -19.01 -9.16 -3.10
C VAL A 140 -19.14 -8.15 -4.25
N GLU A 141 -20.35 -7.66 -4.55
CA GLU A 141 -20.56 -6.61 -5.57
C GLU A 141 -20.52 -5.19 -4.98
N GLY A 142 -20.06 -5.02 -3.73
CA GLY A 142 -19.98 -3.71 -3.07
C GLY A 142 -21.33 -3.15 -2.62
N ARG A 143 -22.39 -3.97 -2.56
CA ARG A 143 -23.70 -3.50 -2.06
C ARG A 143 -23.72 -3.46 -0.54
N LYS A 144 -24.26 -2.39 0.03
CA LYS A 144 -24.48 -2.27 1.48
C LYS A 144 -25.44 -3.35 1.98
N VAL A 145 -25.00 -4.11 2.96
CA VAL A 145 -25.86 -5.08 3.67
C VAL A 145 -26.72 -4.31 4.68
N PRO A 146 -28.04 -4.56 4.76
CA PRO A 146 -28.91 -3.91 5.74
C PRO A 146 -28.42 -4.11 7.18
N GLY A 147 -28.34 -3.02 7.93
CA GLY A 147 -27.90 -2.98 9.32
C GLY A 147 -27.91 -1.56 9.87
N THR A 148 -27.85 -1.43 11.19
CA THR A 148 -27.74 -0.14 11.90
C THR A 148 -26.34 0.12 12.41
N ARG A 149 -25.55 -0.94 12.60
CA ARG A 149 -24.23 -0.91 13.20
C ARG A 149 -23.21 -0.26 12.28
N GLN A 150 -22.42 0.65 12.84
CA GLN A 150 -21.22 1.22 12.26
C GLN A 150 -20.08 1.14 13.28
N GLU A 151 -18.98 0.51 12.89
CA GLU A 151 -17.84 0.20 13.77
C GLU A 151 -16.70 1.19 13.54
N THR A 152 -16.14 1.70 14.64
CA THR A 152 -15.18 2.81 14.62
C THR A 152 -13.88 2.45 13.94
N ASP A 153 -13.32 1.29 14.28
CA ASP A 153 -12.08 0.77 13.71
C ASP A 153 -12.22 0.51 12.20
N THR A 154 -13.37 -0.01 11.75
CA THR A 154 -13.63 -0.33 10.36
C THR A 154 -13.83 0.93 9.51
N ILE A 155 -14.46 1.97 10.06
CA ILE A 155 -14.52 3.30 9.44
C ILE A 155 -13.13 3.92 9.38
N SER A 156 -12.36 3.88 10.47
CA SER A 156 -11.01 4.42 10.52
C SER A 156 -10.09 3.75 9.49
N ARG A 157 -10.21 2.43 9.33
CA ARG A 157 -9.54 1.65 8.27
C ARG A 157 -9.93 2.08 6.85
N LEU A 158 -11.19 2.44 6.62
CA LEU A 158 -11.62 2.97 5.32
C LEU A 158 -11.04 4.37 5.06
N ILE A 159 -11.04 5.22 6.09
CA ILE A 159 -10.44 6.56 6.04
C ILE A 159 -8.94 6.44 5.70
N TYR A 160 -8.23 5.50 6.33
CA TYR A 160 -6.83 5.23 6.02
C TYR A 160 -6.65 4.92 4.52
N GLY A 161 -7.50 4.07 3.96
CA GLY A 161 -7.48 3.73 2.55
C GLY A 161 -7.64 4.94 1.64
N PHE A 162 -8.65 5.77 1.89
CA PHE A 162 -8.90 6.96 1.10
C PHE A 162 -7.79 8.02 1.22
N ALA A 163 -7.28 8.26 2.42
CA ALA A 163 -6.14 9.15 2.65
C ALA A 163 -4.90 8.64 1.90
N THR A 164 -4.64 7.34 1.97
CA THR A 164 -3.50 6.70 1.30
C THR A 164 -3.65 6.68 -0.22
N ALA A 165 -4.87 6.49 -0.74
CA ALA A 165 -5.16 6.64 -2.16
C ALA A 165 -4.84 8.06 -2.63
N TYR A 166 -5.27 9.09 -1.88
CA TYR A 166 -4.90 10.48 -2.19
C TYR A 166 -3.39 10.70 -2.22
N LEU A 167 -2.64 10.18 -1.23
CA LEU A 167 -1.18 10.30 -1.22
C LEU A 167 -0.52 9.82 -2.51
N LEU A 168 -1.04 8.77 -3.16
CA LEU A 168 -0.50 8.22 -4.40
C LEU A 168 -1.08 8.83 -5.68
N THR A 169 -2.35 9.23 -5.67
CA THR A 169 -3.06 9.63 -6.90
C THR A 169 -3.29 11.13 -7.02
N GLY A 170 -3.35 11.85 -5.90
CA GLY A 170 -3.73 13.26 -5.85
C GLY A 170 -5.22 13.54 -6.08
N GLU A 171 -6.07 12.50 -6.12
CA GLU A 171 -7.50 12.61 -6.42
C GLU A 171 -8.31 13.17 -5.24
N ASP A 172 -8.77 14.42 -5.34
CA ASP A 172 -9.41 15.17 -4.24
C ASP A 172 -10.59 14.45 -3.59
N ARG A 173 -11.39 13.70 -4.36
CA ARG A 173 -12.57 13.00 -3.81
C ARG A 173 -12.19 11.93 -2.77
N TYR A 174 -11.00 11.33 -2.90
CA TYR A 174 -10.51 10.40 -1.90
C TYR A 174 -10.09 11.15 -0.64
N LEU A 175 -9.44 12.30 -0.76
CA LEU A 175 -9.16 13.14 0.41
C LEU A 175 -10.44 13.64 1.08
N GLU A 176 -11.45 14.08 0.32
CA GLU A 176 -12.74 14.47 0.88
C GLU A 176 -13.37 13.30 1.65
N ALA A 177 -13.32 12.07 1.10
CA ALA A 177 -13.80 10.88 1.80
C ALA A 177 -13.06 10.63 3.12
N ALA A 178 -11.76 10.88 3.17
CA ALA A 178 -10.96 10.74 4.39
C ALA A 178 -11.25 11.85 5.42
N GLU A 179 -11.31 13.11 5.00
CA GLU A 179 -11.59 14.26 5.87
C GLU A 179 -12.99 14.19 6.48
N ARG A 180 -14.01 13.88 5.67
CA ARG A 180 -15.40 13.74 6.13
C ARG A 180 -15.57 12.55 7.06
N GLY A 181 -14.88 11.44 6.80
CA GLY A 181 -14.87 10.29 7.70
C GLY A 181 -14.19 10.62 9.02
N THR A 182 -13.07 11.34 8.98
CA THR A 182 -12.34 11.75 10.18
C THR A 182 -13.20 12.67 11.04
N GLU A 183 -13.88 13.66 10.44
CA GLU A 183 -14.83 14.50 11.18
C GLU A 183 -16.00 13.67 11.73
N TYR A 184 -16.52 12.71 10.96
CA TYR A 184 -17.58 11.80 11.43
C TYR A 184 -17.15 11.02 12.68
N LEU A 185 -15.95 10.44 12.69
CA LEU A 185 -15.41 9.77 13.86
C LEU A 185 -15.29 10.73 15.06
N ARG A 186 -14.76 11.93 14.84
CA ARG A 186 -14.54 12.94 15.89
C ARG A 186 -15.85 13.48 16.49
N GLU A 187 -16.90 13.61 15.70
CA GLU A 187 -18.22 14.08 16.12
C GLU A 187 -19.03 12.97 16.83
N HIS A 188 -19.00 11.74 16.29
CA HIS A 188 -19.95 10.70 16.67
C HIS A 188 -19.35 9.57 17.52
N MET A 189 -18.08 9.23 17.31
CA MET A 189 -17.44 8.03 17.87
C MET A 189 -16.31 8.32 18.86
N ARG A 190 -15.91 9.58 19.03
CA ARG A 190 -14.94 10.03 20.01
C ARG A 190 -15.60 10.41 21.34
N ALA A 191 -14.93 10.12 22.45
CA ALA A 191 -15.18 10.73 23.75
C ALA A 191 -13.92 11.47 24.20
N VAL A 192 -14.11 12.70 24.68
CA VAL A 192 -13.01 13.55 25.17
C VAL A 192 -13.24 13.77 26.65
N ASP A 193 -12.27 13.37 27.47
CA ASP A 193 -12.22 13.74 28.89
C ASP A 193 -11.14 14.80 29.08
N GLU A 194 -11.59 16.05 29.14
CA GLU A 194 -10.72 17.23 29.32
C GLU A 194 -10.07 17.28 30.71
N GLN A 195 -10.67 16.67 31.73
CA GLN A 195 -10.11 16.68 33.07
C GLN A 195 -8.96 15.67 33.17
N GLU A 196 -9.15 14.50 32.56
CA GLU A 196 -8.15 13.44 32.54
C GLU A 196 -7.12 13.58 31.43
N GLY A 197 -7.36 14.48 30.47
CA GLY A 197 -6.46 14.74 29.35
C GLY A 197 -6.42 13.61 28.31
N ILE A 198 -7.49 12.80 28.23
CA ILE A 198 -7.54 11.59 27.41
C ILE A 198 -8.64 11.64 26.35
N VAL A 199 -8.43 10.88 25.27
CA VAL A 199 -9.44 10.57 24.27
C VAL A 199 -9.54 9.06 24.14
N TYR A 200 -10.76 8.55 24.27
CA TYR A 200 -11.11 7.18 23.95
C TYR A 200 -12.22 7.14 22.90
N TRP A 201 -12.31 6.02 22.21
CA TRP A 201 -13.19 5.82 21.07
C TRP A 201 -14.21 4.74 21.41
N TYR A 202 -15.48 5.00 21.14
CA TYR A 202 -16.54 3.99 21.27
C TYR A 202 -16.27 2.86 20.28
N HIS A 203 -16.49 1.60 20.65
CA HIS A 203 -16.45 0.46 19.72
C HIS A 203 -17.29 0.74 18.47
N ALA A 204 -18.53 1.21 18.67
CA ALA A 204 -19.47 1.42 17.59
C ALA A 204 -20.60 2.40 17.92
N ILE A 205 -21.39 2.72 16.90
CA ILE A 205 -22.73 3.29 17.06
C ILE A 205 -23.77 2.45 16.30
N ASP A 206 -25.01 2.46 16.80
CA ASP A 206 -26.17 2.05 16.03
C ASP A 206 -26.92 3.29 15.53
N VAL A 207 -27.04 3.43 14.20
CA VAL A 207 -27.77 4.52 13.53
C VAL A 207 -29.13 4.00 13.06
N ARG A 208 -30.22 4.54 13.62
CA ARG A 208 -31.59 4.18 13.25
C ARG A 208 -32.52 5.40 13.32
N ASP A 209 -33.27 5.65 12.26
CA ASP A 209 -34.29 6.71 12.20
C ASP A 209 -33.77 8.10 12.64
N GLY A 210 -32.50 8.41 12.28
CA GLY A 210 -31.82 9.66 12.65
C GLY A 210 -31.38 9.75 14.11
N ARG A 211 -31.50 8.66 14.89
CA ARG A 211 -30.99 8.54 16.26
C ARG A 211 -29.75 7.66 16.29
N GLU A 212 -28.86 7.99 17.21
CA GLU A 212 -27.59 7.29 17.42
C GLU A 212 -27.55 6.72 18.84
N ARG A 213 -27.18 5.44 18.94
CA ARG A 213 -26.85 4.81 20.23
C ARG A 213 -25.37 4.47 20.22
N LYS A 214 -24.61 5.09 21.12
CA LYS A 214 -23.18 4.80 21.32
C LYS A 214 -22.98 3.51 22.11
N ILE A 215 -21.94 2.77 21.75
CA ILE A 215 -21.59 1.49 22.34
C ILE A 215 -20.11 1.54 22.67
N LEU A 216 -19.80 1.66 23.96
CA LEU A 216 -18.43 1.82 24.44
C LEU A 216 -17.65 0.52 24.37
N ALA A 217 -18.13 -0.50 25.08
CA ALA A 217 -17.49 -1.79 25.15
C ALA A 217 -17.62 -2.54 23.81
N SER A 218 -16.58 -3.33 23.49
CA SER A 218 -16.60 -4.15 22.29
C SER A 218 -17.74 -5.17 22.36
N GLN A 219 -18.37 -5.39 21.21
CA GLN A 219 -19.34 -6.45 21.01
C GLN A 219 -18.79 -7.54 20.09
N PHE A 220 -17.47 -7.52 19.86
CA PHE A 220 -16.76 -8.54 19.11
C PHE A 220 -16.35 -9.69 20.02
N GLY A 221 -16.27 -10.91 19.47
CA GLY A 221 -16.20 -12.14 20.26
C GLY A 221 -15.05 -12.18 21.25
N ASP A 222 -13.84 -11.92 20.78
CA ASP A 222 -12.60 -12.02 21.55
C ASP A 222 -12.40 -10.89 22.57
N ASP A 223 -13.10 -9.77 22.40
CA ASP A 223 -12.91 -8.53 23.15
C ASP A 223 -14.18 -8.14 23.95
N TYR A 224 -15.15 -9.05 24.01
CA TYR A 224 -16.52 -8.77 24.43
C TYR A 224 -16.61 -8.13 25.82
N ASP A 225 -17.39 -7.05 25.94
CA ASP A 225 -17.64 -6.31 27.17
C ASP A 225 -16.38 -5.65 27.79
N ALA A 226 -15.35 -5.40 26.98
CA ALA A 226 -14.13 -4.68 27.35
C ALA A 226 -13.84 -3.50 26.42
N ILE A 227 -12.83 -2.68 26.75
CA ILE A 227 -12.22 -1.72 25.81
C ILE A 227 -10.85 -2.30 25.39
N PRO A 228 -10.76 -2.99 24.25
CA PRO A 228 -9.50 -3.53 23.75
C PRO A 228 -8.57 -2.40 23.25
N ALA A 229 -7.28 -2.50 23.57
CA ALA A 229 -6.26 -1.58 23.07
C ALA A 229 -6.25 -1.55 21.54
N TYR A 230 -6.45 -2.71 20.91
CA TYR A 230 -6.53 -2.87 19.45
C TYR A 230 -7.55 -1.93 18.79
N GLU A 231 -8.78 -1.83 19.31
CA GLU A 231 -9.80 -0.95 18.71
C GLU A 231 -9.41 0.52 18.84
N GLN A 232 -8.79 0.91 19.97
CA GLN A 232 -8.29 2.27 20.18
C GLN A 232 -7.12 2.59 19.24
N ILE A 233 -6.22 1.63 19.02
CA ILE A 233 -5.09 1.75 18.08
C ILE A 233 -5.60 1.96 16.66
N TYR A 234 -6.53 1.12 16.18
CA TYR A 234 -7.05 1.25 14.82
C TYR A 234 -8.03 2.42 14.67
N ALA A 235 -8.63 2.93 15.75
CA ALA A 235 -9.37 4.19 15.69
C ALA A 235 -8.49 5.36 15.25
N LEU A 236 -7.18 5.33 15.54
CA LEU A 236 -6.22 6.35 15.11
C LEU A 236 -5.72 6.19 13.67
N ALA A 237 -5.86 5.02 13.04
CA ALA A 237 -5.21 4.72 11.76
C ALA A 237 -5.60 5.71 10.65
N GLY A 238 -6.90 5.84 10.40
CA GLY A 238 -7.43 6.78 9.40
C GLY A 238 -7.14 8.24 9.75
N PRO A 239 -7.53 8.74 10.93
CA PRO A 239 -7.27 10.12 11.33
C PRO A 239 -5.80 10.51 11.20
N VAL A 240 -4.85 9.72 11.72
CA VAL A 240 -3.43 10.06 11.64
C VAL A 240 -2.92 10.09 10.20
N GLN A 241 -3.39 9.21 9.33
CA GLN A 241 -3.06 9.27 7.90
C GLN A 241 -3.62 10.53 7.23
N THR A 242 -4.85 10.94 7.59
CA THR A 242 -5.42 12.22 7.17
C THR A 242 -4.62 13.42 7.69
N TYR A 243 -4.10 13.34 8.93
CA TYR A 243 -3.23 14.37 9.50
C TYR A 243 -1.90 14.50 8.74
N ARG A 244 -1.29 13.39 8.29
CA ARG A 244 -0.08 13.45 7.44
C ARG A 244 -0.28 14.29 6.18
N ILE A 245 -1.49 14.31 5.63
CA ILE A 245 -1.84 15.01 4.40
C ILE A 245 -2.21 16.47 4.66
N THR A 246 -3.03 16.70 5.70
CA THR A 246 -3.74 17.98 5.91
C THR A 246 -3.11 18.85 7.01
N GLY A 247 -2.39 18.23 7.94
CA GLY A 247 -1.87 18.90 9.13
C GLY A 247 -2.92 19.32 10.15
N ASP A 248 -4.18 18.89 10.04
CA ASP A 248 -5.26 19.35 10.93
C ASP A 248 -4.89 19.17 12.43
N PRO A 249 -4.67 20.27 13.18
CA PRO A 249 -4.16 20.19 14.54
C PRO A 249 -5.15 19.53 15.51
N ARG A 250 -6.44 19.46 15.14
CA ARG A 250 -7.47 18.79 15.94
C ARG A 250 -7.26 17.28 15.95
N ILE A 251 -6.78 16.72 14.83
CA ILE A 251 -6.44 15.30 14.73
C ILE A 251 -5.19 15.00 15.58
N LEU A 252 -4.16 15.84 15.48
CA LEU A 252 -2.94 15.67 16.29
C LEU A 252 -3.26 15.67 17.79
N ARG A 253 -4.13 16.60 18.22
CA ARG A 253 -4.61 16.64 19.62
C ARG A 253 -5.29 15.34 20.02
N ASP A 254 -6.20 14.83 19.19
CA ASP A 254 -6.91 13.58 19.48
C ASP A 254 -5.93 12.40 19.59
N ALA A 255 -4.97 12.29 18.67
CA ALA A 255 -3.94 11.26 18.70
C ALA A 255 -3.08 11.36 19.97
N GLN A 256 -2.65 12.57 20.36
CA GLN A 256 -1.89 12.79 21.60
C GLN A 256 -2.67 12.36 22.83
N MET A 257 -3.93 12.76 22.96
CA MET A 257 -4.77 12.39 24.10
C MET A 257 -5.14 10.89 24.12
N THR A 258 -5.19 10.21 22.96
CA THR A 258 -5.32 8.75 22.91
C THR A 258 -4.01 8.04 23.26
N VAL A 259 -2.84 8.62 22.97
CA VAL A 259 -1.56 8.10 23.49
C VAL A 259 -1.52 8.20 25.02
N GLU A 260 -1.99 9.31 25.60
CA GLU A 260 -2.13 9.45 27.06
C GLU A 260 -3.09 8.41 27.67
N LEU A 261 -4.15 8.00 26.96
CA LEU A 261 -5.00 6.88 27.37
C LEU A 261 -4.18 5.58 27.50
N PHE A 262 -3.35 5.26 26.51
CA PHE A 262 -2.50 4.08 26.55
C PHE A 262 -1.52 4.12 27.72
N ASP A 263 -0.79 5.23 27.87
CA ASP A 263 0.22 5.37 28.92
C ASP A 263 -0.38 5.39 30.32
N ARG A 264 -1.60 5.89 30.47
CA ARG A 264 -2.25 5.97 31.78
C ARG A 264 -2.88 4.65 32.20
N PHE A 265 -3.65 4.01 31.32
CA PHE A 265 -4.53 2.89 31.68
C PHE A 265 -4.08 1.53 31.14
N TYR A 266 -3.35 1.49 30.03
CA TYR A 266 -2.88 0.24 29.43
C TYR A 266 -1.41 -0.09 29.79
N LEU A 267 -0.56 0.92 30.00
CA LEU A 267 0.85 0.71 30.30
C LEU A 267 1.03 0.00 31.66
N ASP A 268 1.65 -1.17 31.61
CA ASP A 268 2.09 -1.91 32.78
C ASP A 268 3.42 -1.36 33.27
N ARG A 269 3.38 -0.45 34.25
CA ARG A 269 4.58 0.17 34.82
C ARG A 269 5.44 -0.79 35.65
N ASP A 270 4.88 -1.93 36.06
CA ASP A 270 5.58 -2.89 36.93
C ASP A 270 6.35 -3.92 36.10
N GLN A 271 5.73 -4.49 35.06
CA GLN A 271 6.35 -5.54 34.22
C GLN A 271 6.69 -5.06 32.80
N GLY A 272 6.38 -3.83 32.44
CA GLY A 272 6.58 -3.27 31.09
C GLY A 272 5.55 -3.77 30.06
N GLY A 273 5.46 -3.04 28.94
CA GLY A 273 4.48 -3.27 27.87
C GLY A 273 3.08 -2.79 28.23
N TYR A 274 2.13 -3.04 27.34
CA TYR A 274 0.75 -2.58 27.45
C TYR A 274 -0.19 -3.78 27.60
N PHE A 275 -1.17 -3.68 28.49
CA PHE A 275 -2.26 -4.64 28.60
C PHE A 275 -3.12 -4.64 27.34
N SER A 276 -3.78 -5.75 27.06
CA SER A 276 -4.64 -5.88 25.88
C SER A 276 -6.02 -5.24 26.04
N HIS A 277 -6.51 -5.12 27.28
CA HIS A 277 -7.87 -4.66 27.58
C HIS A 277 -7.90 -3.86 28.88
N ILE A 278 -8.88 -2.95 28.97
CA ILE A 278 -9.30 -2.30 30.21
C ILE A 278 -10.81 -2.42 30.39
N ASP A 279 -11.28 -2.38 31.63
CA ASP A 279 -12.70 -2.40 31.95
C ASP A 279 -13.41 -1.10 31.53
N PRO A 280 -14.63 -1.15 30.95
CA PRO A 280 -15.32 0.04 30.48
C PRO A 280 -15.82 1.01 31.58
N VAL A 281 -15.82 0.60 32.85
CA VAL A 281 -16.32 1.39 33.98
C VAL A 281 -15.19 2.09 34.72
N ASP A 282 -14.16 1.35 35.11
CA ASP A 282 -13.05 1.88 35.93
C ASP A 282 -11.71 1.97 35.20
N PHE A 283 -11.64 1.52 33.95
CA PHE A 283 -10.45 1.54 33.11
C PHE A 283 -9.29 0.73 33.70
N ASP A 284 -9.57 -0.24 34.58
CA ASP A 284 -8.56 -1.11 35.20
C ASP A 284 -8.32 -2.37 34.34
N PRO A 285 -7.10 -2.61 33.82
CA PRO A 285 -6.75 -3.84 33.10
C PRO A 285 -6.77 -5.09 33.99
N ARG A 286 -6.81 -4.93 35.32
CA ARG A 286 -6.86 -6.01 36.31
C ARG A 286 -8.26 -6.24 36.87
N SER A 287 -9.27 -5.53 36.35
CA SER A 287 -10.65 -5.70 36.81
C SER A 287 -11.14 -7.15 36.62
N PRO A 288 -11.85 -7.74 37.61
CA PRO A 288 -12.42 -9.08 37.48
C PRO A 288 -13.44 -9.25 36.34
N SER A 289 -14.07 -8.15 35.87
CA SER A 289 -15.04 -8.15 34.78
C SER A 289 -14.45 -8.60 33.44
N LEU A 290 -13.14 -8.39 33.24
CA LEU A 290 -12.42 -8.76 32.01
C LEU A 290 -12.24 -10.28 31.83
N THR A 291 -12.61 -11.09 32.82
CA THR A 291 -12.58 -12.56 32.78
C THR A 291 -11.26 -13.15 32.24
N VAL A 292 -11.26 -13.71 31.02
CA VAL A 292 -10.12 -14.35 30.36
C VAL A 292 -9.06 -13.36 29.88
N ASP A 293 -9.45 -12.11 29.65
CA ASP A 293 -8.57 -11.03 29.16
C ASP A 293 -7.96 -10.18 30.27
N ARG A 294 -8.37 -10.43 31.52
CA ARG A 294 -7.82 -9.75 32.70
C ARG A 294 -6.31 -9.90 32.78
N ALA A 295 -5.62 -8.77 32.81
CA ALA A 295 -4.16 -8.68 32.93
C ALA A 295 -3.43 -9.53 31.88
N ARG A 296 -3.84 -9.41 30.61
CA ARG A 296 -3.18 -10.05 29.47
C ARG A 296 -2.43 -9.05 28.62
N LYS A 297 -1.42 -9.53 27.90
CA LYS A 297 -0.66 -8.81 26.89
C LYS A 297 -0.65 -9.63 25.61
N ASN A 298 -0.67 -8.99 24.46
CA ASN A 298 -0.62 -9.69 23.18
C ASN A 298 0.06 -8.87 22.08
N TRP A 299 0.24 -9.48 20.91
CA TRP A 299 0.75 -8.80 19.70
C TRP A 299 0.01 -7.49 19.44
N ASN A 300 -1.32 -7.49 19.50
CA ASN A 300 -2.12 -6.31 19.17
C ASN A 300 -1.85 -5.13 20.13
N SER A 301 -1.67 -5.39 21.43
CA SER A 301 -1.38 -4.34 22.42
C SER A 301 0.06 -3.83 22.39
N ILE A 302 0.98 -4.56 21.75
CA ILE A 302 2.40 -4.18 21.73
C ILE A 302 2.80 -3.72 20.33
N GLY A 303 2.66 -4.60 19.34
CA GLY A 303 3.17 -4.40 18.00
C GLY A 303 2.28 -3.60 17.07
N ASP A 304 0.95 -3.66 17.21
CA ASP A 304 0.05 -2.95 16.29
C ASP A 304 0.11 -1.42 16.45
N HIS A 305 0.64 -0.90 17.56
CA HIS A 305 0.92 0.54 17.71
C HIS A 305 1.78 1.07 16.55
N ALA A 306 2.82 0.33 16.16
CA ALA A 306 3.77 0.77 15.15
C ALA A 306 3.13 1.00 13.76
N PRO A 307 2.55 -0.02 13.09
CA PRO A 307 2.02 0.15 11.74
C PRO A 307 0.74 0.98 11.70
N ALA A 308 -0.14 0.87 12.70
CA ALA A 308 -1.48 1.44 12.58
C ALA A 308 -1.48 2.97 12.60
N TYR A 309 -0.66 3.60 13.47
CA TYR A 309 -0.65 5.06 13.58
C TYR A 309 0.72 5.64 13.97
N LEU A 310 1.52 4.96 14.79
CA LEU A 310 2.66 5.59 15.45
C LEU A 310 3.79 5.94 14.46
N ILE A 311 4.05 5.08 13.46
CA ILE A 311 4.96 5.39 12.36
C ILE A 311 4.48 6.63 11.59
N ASN A 312 3.19 6.67 11.23
CA ASN A 312 2.61 7.79 10.48
C ASN A 312 2.59 9.09 11.29
N LEU A 313 2.39 8.99 12.61
CA LEU A 313 2.43 10.12 13.53
C LEU A 313 3.85 10.68 13.67
N TRP A 314 4.85 9.81 13.78
CA TRP A 314 6.26 10.21 13.73
C TRP A 314 6.62 10.84 12.37
N LEU A 315 6.23 10.23 11.25
CA LEU A 315 6.49 10.78 9.92
C LEU A 315 5.91 12.19 9.72
N ALA A 316 4.73 12.48 10.28
CA ALA A 316 4.14 13.82 10.20
C ALA A 316 4.80 14.84 11.13
N THR A 317 5.29 14.44 12.30
CA THR A 317 5.69 15.36 13.36
C THR A 317 7.20 15.47 13.54
N GLY A 318 7.94 14.37 13.33
CA GLY A 318 9.33 14.21 13.75
C GLY A 318 9.53 14.28 15.26
N ASP A 319 8.48 14.08 16.06
CA ASP A 319 8.57 14.16 17.53
C ASP A 319 9.27 12.92 18.09
N GLU A 320 10.38 13.14 18.79
CA GLU A 320 11.22 12.08 19.36
C GLU A 320 10.45 11.18 20.35
N ARG A 321 9.38 11.67 20.99
CA ARG A 321 8.56 10.83 21.88
C ARG A 321 7.96 9.63 21.15
N TYR A 322 7.55 9.79 19.90
CA TYR A 322 6.99 8.70 19.11
C TYR A 322 8.08 7.75 18.61
N ALA A 323 9.28 8.27 18.33
CA ALA A 323 10.44 7.45 18.00
C ALA A 323 10.89 6.59 19.19
N ASP A 324 10.86 7.14 20.41
CA ASP A 324 11.17 6.42 21.63
C ASP A 324 10.10 5.36 21.95
N PHE A 325 8.83 5.66 21.71
CA PHE A 325 7.75 4.67 21.83
C PHE A 325 7.91 3.54 20.80
N LEU A 326 8.24 3.84 19.53
CA LEU A 326 8.57 2.81 18.54
C LEU A 326 9.74 1.92 18.99
N GLY A 327 10.81 2.52 19.53
CA GLY A 327 11.95 1.79 20.08
C GLY A 327 11.55 0.87 21.23
N SER A 328 10.76 1.36 22.18
CA SER A 328 10.36 0.58 23.36
C SER A 328 9.51 -0.64 23.01
N VAL A 329 8.56 -0.52 22.06
CA VAL A 329 7.79 -1.68 21.61
C VAL A 329 8.64 -2.66 20.79
N ALA A 330 9.60 -2.18 19.99
CA ALA A 330 10.53 -3.03 19.25
C ALA A 330 11.45 -3.82 20.18
N ASP A 331 11.98 -3.19 21.24
CA ASP A 331 12.79 -3.84 22.27
C ASP A 331 12.00 -4.94 22.97
N LEU A 332 10.76 -4.65 23.39
CA LEU A 332 9.88 -5.64 24.02
C LEU A 332 9.57 -6.81 23.08
N ILE A 333 9.30 -6.54 21.81
CA ILE A 333 9.07 -7.60 20.81
C ILE A 333 10.34 -8.45 20.69
N ALA A 334 11.50 -7.83 20.52
CA ALA A 334 12.75 -8.53 20.32
C ALA A 334 13.21 -9.34 21.56
N GLU A 335 12.79 -8.94 22.75
CA GLU A 335 13.07 -9.64 24.01
C GLU A 335 12.06 -10.77 24.30
N ARG A 336 10.76 -10.52 24.13
CA ARG A 336 9.70 -11.37 24.72
C ARG A 336 9.02 -12.33 23.75
N PHE A 337 8.99 -11.99 22.47
CA PHE A 337 8.25 -12.76 21.45
C PHE A 337 8.99 -14.00 20.93
N PRO A 338 10.32 -14.00 20.76
CA PRO A 338 11.03 -15.17 20.25
C PRO A 338 10.90 -16.41 21.14
N ASP A 339 10.67 -17.57 20.53
CA ASP A 339 10.66 -18.88 21.20
C ASP A 339 11.33 -19.98 20.36
N TYR A 340 12.39 -19.60 19.63
CA TYR A 340 13.03 -20.42 18.59
C TYR A 340 13.70 -21.71 19.09
N GLU A 341 13.89 -21.87 20.40
CA GLU A 341 14.36 -23.13 20.99
C GLU A 341 13.25 -24.20 21.01
N ARG A 342 11.97 -23.79 21.02
CA ARG A 342 10.81 -24.69 21.14
C ARG A 342 9.92 -24.71 19.91
N SER A 343 9.83 -23.59 19.18
CA SER A 343 8.97 -23.45 18.01
C SER A 343 9.60 -22.53 16.95
N PRO A 344 9.37 -22.77 15.65
CA PRO A 344 9.80 -21.85 14.61
C PRO A 344 9.01 -20.53 14.57
N PHE A 345 8.03 -20.33 15.44
CA PHE A 345 7.16 -19.15 15.46
C PHE A 345 7.31 -18.34 16.76
N VAL A 346 7.12 -17.03 16.67
CA VAL A 346 7.04 -16.15 17.84
C VAL A 346 5.79 -16.39 18.67
N GLN A 347 5.81 -16.10 19.97
CA GLN A 347 4.64 -16.08 20.85
C GLN A 347 3.88 -14.75 20.68
N GLU A 348 2.54 -14.80 20.58
CA GLU A 348 1.70 -13.60 20.41
C GLU A 348 0.84 -13.25 21.63
N ARG A 349 0.76 -14.11 22.65
CA ARG A 349 -0.06 -13.89 23.85
C ARG A 349 0.69 -14.23 25.11
N PHE A 350 0.49 -13.41 26.13
CA PHE A 350 1.20 -13.50 27.39
C PHE A 350 0.28 -13.18 28.57
N HIS A 351 0.59 -13.81 29.70
CA HIS A 351 0.18 -13.32 31.00
C HIS A 351 0.91 -12.00 31.34
N GLU A 352 0.45 -11.32 32.38
CA GLU A 352 1.04 -10.07 32.89
C GLU A 352 2.57 -10.17 33.10
N ASP A 353 3.05 -11.31 33.59
CA ASP A 353 4.46 -11.59 33.86
C ASP A 353 5.27 -12.09 32.65
N TRP A 354 4.75 -11.89 31.43
CA TRP A 354 5.37 -12.29 30.16
C TRP A 354 5.53 -13.80 29.95
N ARG A 355 4.93 -14.66 30.79
CA ARG A 355 4.82 -16.08 30.45
C ARG A 355 3.87 -16.24 29.25
N PRO A 356 4.24 -17.00 28.20
CA PRO A 356 3.36 -17.24 27.07
C PRO A 356 2.04 -17.88 27.51
N ASP A 357 0.92 -17.34 27.02
CA ASP A 357 -0.43 -17.89 27.25
C ASP A 357 -0.83 -18.77 26.06
N THR A 358 -0.66 -20.07 26.21
CA THR A 358 -0.97 -21.08 25.18
C THR A 358 -2.38 -21.66 25.32
N THR A 359 -3.24 -21.04 26.14
CA THR A 359 -4.57 -21.59 26.49
C THR A 359 -5.72 -20.65 26.17
N TRP A 360 -5.41 -19.43 25.71
CA TRP A 360 -6.39 -18.39 25.44
C TRP A 360 -7.25 -18.71 24.21
N GLY A 361 -8.58 -18.61 24.37
CA GLY A 361 -9.57 -18.50 23.29
C GLY A 361 -9.41 -19.48 22.12
N TRP A 362 -9.60 -19.00 20.90
CA TRP A 362 -9.35 -19.80 19.69
C TRP A 362 -7.86 -20.00 19.42
N GLN A 363 -6.99 -19.11 19.92
CA GLN A 363 -5.58 -19.10 19.55
C GLN A 363 -4.82 -20.26 20.20
N GLN A 364 -5.14 -20.66 21.44
CA GLN A 364 -4.51 -21.79 22.12
C GLN A 364 -2.98 -21.79 21.90
N ASN A 365 -2.36 -22.93 21.56
CA ASN A 365 -0.95 -22.99 21.15
C ASN A 365 -0.78 -22.95 19.63
N ARG A 366 -1.42 -21.97 18.97
CA ARG A 366 -1.38 -21.82 17.50
C ARG A 366 -0.68 -20.53 17.11
N ALA A 367 0.02 -20.57 15.98
CA ALA A 367 0.80 -19.47 15.44
C ALA A 367 0.07 -18.85 14.24
N VAL A 368 0.03 -17.52 14.22
CA VAL A 368 -0.44 -16.75 13.07
C VAL A 368 0.76 -16.41 12.19
N VAL A 369 0.81 -16.99 10.99
CA VAL A 369 1.96 -16.86 10.08
C VAL A 369 2.22 -15.40 9.72
N GLY A 370 1.14 -14.63 9.47
CA GLY A 370 1.22 -13.22 9.11
C GLY A 370 1.86 -12.34 10.20
N HIS A 371 1.63 -12.63 11.48
CA HIS A 371 2.20 -11.84 12.58
C HIS A 371 3.73 -11.94 12.64
N ASN A 372 4.29 -13.11 12.33
CA ASN A 372 5.75 -13.27 12.26
C ASN A 372 6.33 -12.33 11.19
N LEU A 373 5.77 -12.34 9.98
CA LEU A 373 6.24 -11.48 8.89
C LEU A 373 5.97 -9.99 9.17
N LYS A 374 4.84 -9.66 9.80
CA LYS A 374 4.53 -8.31 10.28
C LYS A 374 5.58 -7.81 11.28
N ILE A 375 6.06 -8.66 12.19
CA ILE A 375 7.17 -8.33 13.11
C ILE A 375 8.44 -8.01 12.33
N ALA A 376 8.87 -8.88 11.42
CA ALA A 376 10.08 -8.64 10.63
C ALA A 376 10.01 -7.31 9.86
N TRP A 377 8.88 -7.05 9.22
CA TRP A 377 8.62 -5.79 8.51
C TRP A 377 8.70 -4.56 9.42
N ASN A 378 8.04 -4.59 10.58
CA ASN A 378 8.04 -3.47 11.53
C ASN A 378 9.41 -3.25 12.16
N LEU A 379 10.12 -4.31 12.55
CA LEU A 379 11.46 -4.20 13.11
C LEU A 379 12.44 -3.56 12.13
N MET A 380 12.34 -3.86 10.83
CA MET A 380 13.18 -3.20 9.83
C MET A 380 12.85 -1.72 9.67
N ARG A 381 11.56 -1.33 9.68
CA ARG A 381 11.18 0.10 9.69
C ARG A 381 11.73 0.81 10.91
N ILE A 382 11.57 0.23 12.10
CA ILE A 382 12.04 0.84 13.35
C ILE A 382 13.56 0.85 13.41
N HIS A 383 14.26 -0.16 12.88
CA HIS A 383 15.73 -0.16 12.75
C HIS A 383 16.24 1.05 11.95
N HIS A 384 15.54 1.44 10.89
CA HIS A 384 15.96 2.61 10.10
C HIS A 384 15.78 3.94 10.83
N LEU A 385 14.95 3.99 11.87
CA LEU A 385 14.79 5.13 12.76
C LEU A 385 15.72 5.06 13.99
N ARG A 386 15.79 3.89 14.63
CA ARG A 386 16.58 3.55 15.81
C ARG A 386 17.41 2.29 15.49
N PRO A 387 18.62 2.45 14.95
CA PRO A 387 19.45 1.31 14.56
C PRO A 387 19.73 0.36 15.73
N SER A 388 19.43 -0.92 15.51
CA SER A 388 19.70 -2.02 16.44
C SER A 388 19.97 -3.30 15.66
N ASP A 389 21.10 -3.94 15.96
CA ASP A 389 21.49 -5.23 15.38
C ASP A 389 20.54 -6.36 15.82
N GLN A 390 19.94 -6.25 17.01
CA GLN A 390 18.97 -7.21 17.52
C GLN A 390 17.71 -7.24 16.64
N TYR A 391 17.25 -6.07 16.19
CA TYR A 391 16.06 -5.98 15.32
C TYR A 391 16.33 -6.64 13.97
N VAL A 392 17.49 -6.37 13.36
CA VAL A 392 17.91 -6.99 12.10
C VAL A 392 18.07 -8.50 12.25
N ALA A 393 18.70 -8.95 13.34
CA ALA A 393 18.90 -10.37 13.60
C ALA A 393 17.57 -11.12 13.73
N LEU A 394 16.60 -10.56 14.46
CA LEU A 394 15.28 -11.17 14.59
C LEU A 394 14.49 -11.13 13.28
N ALA A 395 14.51 -10.01 12.55
CA ALA A 395 13.86 -9.90 11.25
C ALA A 395 14.40 -10.93 10.24
N ARG A 396 15.73 -11.09 10.17
CA ARG A 396 16.37 -12.15 9.36
C ARG A 396 15.97 -13.54 9.83
N LYS A 397 16.02 -13.80 11.15
CA LYS A 397 15.64 -15.11 11.70
C LYS A 397 14.21 -15.50 11.31
N ILE A 398 13.27 -14.56 11.36
CA ILE A 398 11.90 -14.75 10.88
C ILE A 398 11.89 -15.04 9.38
N ALA A 399 12.50 -14.16 8.58
CA ALA A 399 12.51 -14.25 7.12
C ALA A 399 13.09 -15.58 6.61
N ASP A 400 14.12 -16.11 7.27
CA ASP A 400 14.77 -17.37 6.88
C ASP A 400 13.93 -18.61 7.26
N VAL A 401 13.19 -18.54 8.37
CA VAL A 401 12.43 -19.69 8.90
C VAL A 401 11.04 -19.79 8.25
N MET A 402 10.33 -18.66 8.11
CA MET A 402 8.93 -18.63 7.70
C MET A 402 8.62 -19.36 6.38
N PRO A 403 9.44 -19.29 5.31
CA PRO A 403 9.17 -20.02 4.07
C PRO A 403 9.00 -21.52 4.28
N SER A 404 9.73 -22.11 5.25
CA SER A 404 9.70 -23.56 5.48
C SER A 404 8.46 -24.04 6.24
N VAL A 405 7.81 -23.17 7.02
CA VAL A 405 6.75 -23.54 7.97
C VAL A 405 5.42 -22.80 7.76
N GLY A 406 5.43 -21.67 7.04
CA GLY A 406 4.24 -20.83 6.82
C GLY A 406 3.87 -20.62 5.35
N MET A 407 4.80 -20.82 4.41
CA MET A 407 4.53 -20.67 2.97
C MET A 407 4.01 -21.98 2.34
N ASP A 408 3.04 -21.86 1.44
CA ASP A 408 2.70 -22.96 0.53
C ASP A 408 3.76 -23.04 -0.58
N ARG A 409 4.77 -23.87 -0.35
CA ARG A 409 5.93 -24.02 -1.25
C ARG A 409 5.59 -24.69 -2.60
N GLN A 410 4.38 -25.24 -2.76
CA GLN A 410 3.94 -25.79 -4.05
C GLN A 410 3.15 -24.77 -4.87
N ARG A 411 2.24 -24.04 -4.22
CA ARG A 411 1.24 -23.19 -4.89
C ARG A 411 1.55 -21.70 -4.79
N GLY A 412 2.51 -21.32 -3.96
CA GLY A 412 2.75 -19.93 -3.56
C GLY A 412 1.76 -19.45 -2.51
N GLY A 413 2.04 -18.27 -1.96
CA GLY A 413 1.26 -17.65 -0.90
C GLY A 413 1.49 -18.25 0.48
N TRP A 414 0.87 -17.63 1.47
CA TRP A 414 1.12 -17.85 2.89
C TRP A 414 -0.14 -18.34 3.59
N TYR A 415 -0.01 -19.42 4.38
CA TYR A 415 -1.12 -20.00 5.13
C TYR A 415 -1.55 -19.10 6.28
N ASP A 416 -2.74 -19.37 6.80
CA ASP A 416 -3.38 -18.59 7.85
C ASP A 416 -2.79 -18.88 9.25
N VAL A 417 -3.40 -19.84 9.96
CA VAL A 417 -3.00 -20.25 11.30
C VAL A 417 -2.55 -21.71 11.29
N VAL A 418 -1.47 -21.99 12.01
CA VAL A 418 -0.90 -23.34 12.14
C VAL A 418 -0.71 -23.75 13.61
N GLU A 419 -0.75 -25.05 13.89
CA GLU A 419 -0.35 -25.60 15.17
C GLU A 419 1.14 -25.30 15.40
N ARG A 420 1.47 -24.64 16.52
CA ARG A 420 2.82 -24.08 16.77
C ARG A 420 3.91 -25.12 16.92
N VAL A 421 3.53 -26.32 17.34
CA VAL A 421 4.41 -27.46 17.61
C VAL A 421 3.90 -28.70 16.87
N HIS A 422 4.80 -29.62 16.56
CA HIS A 422 4.43 -30.92 16.02
C HIS A 422 3.89 -31.84 17.13
N ALA A 423 2.84 -32.59 16.84
CA ALA A 423 2.49 -33.75 17.65
C ALA A 423 3.42 -34.95 17.34
N GLU A 424 3.35 -35.98 18.18
CA GLU A 424 4.16 -37.19 18.00
C GLU A 424 3.93 -37.82 16.61
N GLY A 425 5.03 -38.07 15.88
CA GLY A 425 4.99 -38.65 14.54
C GLY A 425 4.68 -37.67 13.40
N GLU A 426 4.43 -36.39 13.69
CA GLU A 426 4.14 -35.39 12.66
C GLU A 426 5.40 -34.81 12.02
N LYS A 427 5.34 -34.60 10.70
CA LYS A 427 6.43 -34.00 9.91
C LYS A 427 6.18 -32.55 9.52
N PHE A 428 4.94 -32.07 9.68
CA PHE A 428 4.50 -30.75 9.25
C PHE A 428 3.64 -30.15 10.34
N HIS A 429 3.76 -28.83 10.54
CA HIS A 429 2.81 -28.05 11.32
C HIS A 429 1.42 -28.16 10.68
N ARG A 430 0.41 -28.44 11.50
CA ARG A 430 -0.97 -28.64 11.01
C ARG A 430 -1.65 -27.31 10.79
N LEU A 431 -2.29 -27.17 9.63
CA LEU A 431 -3.19 -26.06 9.37
C LEU A 431 -4.43 -26.23 10.26
N VAL A 432 -4.78 -25.21 11.04
CA VAL A 432 -5.71 -25.39 12.16
C VAL A 432 -7.12 -25.74 11.69
N TRP A 433 -7.64 -25.01 10.71
CA TRP A 433 -9.01 -25.21 10.20
C TRP A 433 -9.05 -25.54 8.71
N HIS A 434 -8.14 -24.97 7.93
CA HIS A 434 -8.17 -25.01 6.47
C HIS A 434 -6.83 -24.59 5.87
N ASP A 435 -6.67 -24.82 4.58
CA ASP A 435 -5.52 -24.42 3.76
C ASP A 435 -5.73 -23.14 2.95
N ARG A 436 -6.82 -22.42 3.24
CA ARG A 436 -7.11 -21.10 2.67
C ARG A 436 -6.05 -20.07 3.07
N LYS A 437 -5.95 -19.02 2.28
CA LYS A 437 -4.95 -17.95 2.41
C LYS A 437 -5.68 -16.61 2.44
N ALA A 438 -5.41 -15.83 3.49
CA ALA A 438 -6.03 -14.53 3.72
C ALA A 438 -5.23 -13.40 3.07
N TRP A 439 -5.94 -12.41 2.53
CA TRP A 439 -5.35 -11.28 1.80
C TRP A 439 -4.35 -10.50 2.65
N TRP A 440 -4.69 -10.24 3.91
CA TRP A 440 -3.88 -9.42 4.81
C TRP A 440 -2.53 -10.08 5.12
N GLN A 441 -2.46 -11.42 5.19
CA GLN A 441 -1.19 -12.12 5.44
C GLN A 441 -0.27 -12.09 4.21
N GLN A 442 -0.86 -12.04 3.00
CA GLN A 442 -0.06 -11.91 1.80
C GLN A 442 0.61 -10.54 1.76
N GLU A 443 -0.10 -9.48 2.15
CA GLU A 443 0.50 -8.15 2.32
C GLU A 443 1.68 -8.20 3.28
N GLN A 444 1.52 -8.77 4.48
CA GLN A 444 2.60 -8.80 5.47
C GLN A 444 3.86 -9.48 4.92
N ALA A 445 3.70 -10.54 4.14
CA ALA A 445 4.82 -11.20 3.46
C ALA A 445 5.48 -10.29 2.42
N ILE A 446 4.68 -9.71 1.51
CA ILE A 446 5.18 -8.84 0.44
C ILE A 446 5.98 -7.69 1.03
N LEU A 447 5.41 -6.98 2.01
CA LEU A 447 6.05 -5.81 2.61
C LEU A 447 7.30 -6.18 3.42
N ALA A 448 7.28 -7.30 4.15
CA ALA A 448 8.45 -7.79 4.88
C ALA A 448 9.63 -8.07 3.95
N TYR A 449 9.42 -8.87 2.89
CA TYR A 449 10.51 -9.23 1.98
C TYR A 449 10.96 -8.06 1.11
N LEU A 450 10.06 -7.14 0.73
CA LEU A 450 10.44 -5.91 0.01
C LEU A 450 11.33 -5.01 0.86
N ILE A 451 10.97 -4.73 2.12
CA ILE A 451 11.82 -3.89 2.97
C ILE A 451 13.15 -4.57 3.29
N LEU A 452 13.15 -5.89 3.55
CA LEU A 452 14.37 -6.65 3.80
C LEU A 452 15.31 -6.60 2.60
N THR A 453 14.78 -6.80 1.39
CA THR A 453 15.53 -6.65 0.14
C THR A 453 16.11 -5.25 0.01
N GLY A 454 15.28 -4.22 0.16
CA GLY A 454 15.69 -2.83 0.05
C GLY A 454 16.71 -2.37 1.10
N SER A 455 16.75 -3.05 2.25
CA SER A 455 17.64 -2.74 3.37
C SER A 455 18.94 -3.54 3.35
N LEU A 456 18.89 -4.78 2.87
CA LEU A 456 19.98 -5.76 3.04
C LEU A 456 20.57 -6.27 1.72
N GLY A 457 19.90 -6.04 0.59
CA GLY A 457 20.37 -6.42 -0.75
C GLY A 457 20.40 -7.93 -1.00
N ASP A 458 19.58 -8.71 -0.29
CA ASP A 458 19.56 -10.18 -0.39
C ASP A 458 18.64 -10.65 -1.54
N GLU A 459 19.23 -11.34 -2.53
CA GLU A 459 18.51 -11.84 -3.71
C GLU A 459 17.45 -12.90 -3.35
N GLU A 460 17.65 -13.66 -2.27
CA GLU A 460 16.66 -14.64 -1.82
C GLU A 460 15.41 -13.94 -1.28
N TYR A 461 15.59 -12.83 -0.56
CA TYR A 461 14.46 -12.00 -0.11
C TYR A 461 13.75 -11.35 -1.29
N LEU A 462 14.48 -10.91 -2.33
CA LEU A 462 13.85 -10.39 -3.54
C LEU A 462 13.00 -11.46 -4.23
N ARG A 463 13.52 -12.69 -4.32
CA ARG A 463 12.80 -13.83 -4.87
C ARG A 463 11.52 -14.12 -4.08
N LEU A 464 11.58 -14.14 -2.74
CA LEU A 464 10.42 -14.35 -1.87
C LEU A 464 9.40 -13.20 -1.94
N ALA A 465 9.86 -11.95 -2.08
CA ALA A 465 8.99 -10.80 -2.33
C ALA A 465 8.22 -10.97 -3.65
N ARG A 466 8.92 -11.34 -4.73
CA ARG A 466 8.32 -11.58 -6.05
C ARG A 466 7.33 -12.74 -6.04
N GLU A 467 7.65 -13.85 -5.41
CA GLU A 467 6.74 -15.01 -5.31
C GLU A 467 5.48 -14.68 -4.50
N SER A 468 5.62 -13.87 -3.45
CA SER A 468 4.49 -13.41 -2.63
C SER A 468 3.61 -12.43 -3.40
N ALA A 469 4.21 -11.45 -4.09
CA ALA A 469 3.49 -10.47 -4.92
C ALA A 469 2.84 -11.12 -6.14
N ALA A 470 3.48 -12.12 -6.74
CA ALA A 470 2.92 -12.93 -7.81
C ALA A 470 1.65 -13.66 -7.36
N PHE A 471 1.66 -14.27 -6.17
CA PHE A 471 0.51 -15.00 -5.67
C PHE A 471 -0.65 -14.04 -5.40
N TYR A 472 -0.37 -12.90 -4.77
CA TYR A 472 -1.38 -11.87 -4.53
C TYR A 472 -2.02 -11.41 -5.84
N ASN A 473 -1.22 -10.91 -6.79
CA ASN A 473 -1.72 -10.31 -8.03
C ASN A 473 -2.36 -11.33 -8.99
N ALA A 474 -2.05 -12.62 -8.88
CA ALA A 474 -2.68 -13.65 -9.70
C ALA A 474 -4.07 -14.08 -9.18
N TRP A 475 -4.32 -14.01 -7.86
CA TRP A 475 -5.44 -14.73 -7.25
C TRP A 475 -6.36 -13.89 -6.36
N PHE A 476 -5.90 -12.76 -5.83
CA PHE A 476 -6.70 -11.93 -4.91
C PHE A 476 -7.54 -10.84 -5.59
N PRO A 477 -7.04 -10.11 -6.61
CA PRO A 477 -7.85 -9.16 -7.37
C PRO A 477 -9.12 -9.81 -7.93
N ASP A 478 -10.27 -9.24 -7.59
CA ASP A 478 -11.56 -9.62 -8.16
C ASP A 478 -11.80 -8.79 -9.42
N HIS A 479 -11.41 -9.33 -10.57
CA HIS A 479 -11.55 -8.66 -11.88
C HIS A 479 -13.00 -8.60 -12.39
N ASP A 480 -13.95 -9.26 -11.71
CA ASP A 480 -15.37 -9.24 -12.11
C ASP A 480 -16.14 -8.15 -11.37
N SER A 481 -15.88 -7.99 -10.06
CA SER A 481 -16.62 -7.07 -9.20
C SER A 481 -15.76 -5.96 -8.58
N GLY A 482 -14.45 -5.93 -8.81
CA GLY A 482 -13.50 -4.95 -8.26
C GLY A 482 -13.05 -5.28 -6.84
N ALA A 483 -12.04 -4.57 -6.32
CA ALA A 483 -11.39 -4.90 -5.03
C ALA A 483 -10.84 -6.33 -4.94
N VAL A 484 -10.64 -6.86 -3.73
CA VAL A 484 -9.99 -8.17 -3.53
C VAL A 484 -10.85 -9.15 -2.76
N TYR A 485 -10.62 -10.44 -2.96
CA TYR A 485 -11.22 -11.49 -2.14
C TYR A 485 -10.65 -11.49 -0.73
N PHE A 486 -11.46 -11.83 0.26
CA PHE A 486 -11.02 -12.03 1.63
C PHE A 486 -10.08 -13.24 1.72
N ASN A 487 -10.55 -14.39 1.21
CA ASN A 487 -9.78 -15.63 1.21
C ASN A 487 -9.77 -16.24 -0.19
N VAL A 488 -8.64 -16.89 -0.51
CA VAL A 488 -8.55 -17.85 -1.62
C VAL A 488 -8.28 -19.25 -1.06
N LEU A 489 -8.72 -20.29 -1.77
CA LEU A 489 -8.33 -21.66 -1.51
C LEU A 489 -6.81 -21.84 -1.72
N ALA A 490 -6.23 -22.94 -1.25
CA ALA A 490 -4.80 -23.19 -1.42
C ALA A 490 -4.34 -23.09 -2.89
N ASN A 491 -5.17 -23.51 -3.84
CA ASN A 491 -4.89 -23.45 -5.28
C ASN A 491 -5.08 -22.07 -5.93
N GLY A 492 -5.49 -21.04 -5.16
CA GLY A 492 -5.70 -19.67 -5.65
C GLY A 492 -7.13 -19.36 -6.08
N LEU A 493 -8.05 -20.33 -6.11
CA LEU A 493 -9.45 -20.05 -6.46
C LEU A 493 -10.15 -19.25 -5.33
N PRO A 494 -11.04 -18.29 -5.66
CA PRO A 494 -11.74 -17.49 -4.67
C PRO A 494 -12.60 -18.33 -3.70
N TYR A 495 -12.56 -18.00 -2.41
CA TYR A 495 -13.44 -18.60 -1.40
C TYR A 495 -14.60 -17.65 -1.07
N LEU A 496 -15.82 -18.01 -1.47
CA LEU A 496 -17.00 -17.12 -1.43
C LEU A 496 -18.14 -17.63 -0.54
N LEU A 497 -17.82 -18.14 0.66
CA LEU A 497 -18.83 -18.60 1.64
C LEU A 497 -18.84 -17.73 2.90
N GLY A 498 -20.01 -17.67 3.56
CA GLY A 498 -20.17 -17.01 4.85
C GLY A 498 -19.87 -15.51 4.83
N THR A 499 -19.20 -15.03 5.87
CA THR A 499 -18.71 -13.64 5.99
C THR A 499 -17.45 -13.39 5.17
N GLU A 500 -16.70 -14.45 4.84
CA GLU A 500 -15.45 -14.38 4.05
C GLU A 500 -15.69 -14.14 2.55
N ARG A 501 -16.94 -14.01 2.12
CA ARG A 501 -17.29 -13.52 0.77
C ARG A 501 -17.48 -12.01 0.70
N LEU A 502 -17.56 -11.34 1.86
CA LEU A 502 -17.89 -9.93 1.95
C LEU A 502 -16.64 -9.08 1.68
N LYS A 503 -16.81 -7.97 0.97
CA LYS A 503 -15.74 -6.98 0.74
C LYS A 503 -15.73 -5.85 1.77
N GLY A 504 -16.71 -5.86 2.66
CA GLY A 504 -16.78 -5.04 3.86
C GLY A 504 -17.30 -5.90 5.00
N SER A 505 -16.59 -5.92 6.12
CA SER A 505 -16.99 -6.57 7.37
C SER A 505 -16.17 -5.96 8.52
N HIS A 506 -16.44 -6.40 9.77
CA HIS A 506 -15.59 -6.06 10.92
C HIS A 506 -14.09 -6.29 10.63
N SER A 507 -13.75 -7.38 9.93
CA SER A 507 -12.36 -7.76 9.63
C SER A 507 -11.81 -7.17 8.33
N MET A 508 -12.66 -6.62 7.44
CA MET A 508 -12.25 -6.18 6.11
C MET A 508 -12.84 -4.83 5.73
N SER A 509 -11.95 -3.90 5.38
CA SER A 509 -12.27 -2.56 4.90
C SER A 509 -11.09 -2.06 4.04
N GLY A 510 -11.00 -0.76 3.78
CA GLY A 510 -9.97 -0.14 2.96
C GLY A 510 -8.58 0.00 3.60
N TYR A 511 -8.13 -0.92 4.47
CA TYR A 511 -6.80 -0.82 5.12
C TYR A 511 -5.73 -1.64 4.40
N HIS A 512 -5.67 -2.95 4.63
CA HIS A 512 -4.56 -3.83 4.19
C HIS A 512 -4.27 -3.77 2.68
N SER A 513 -5.30 -3.77 1.82
CA SER A 513 -5.06 -3.70 0.37
C SER A 513 -4.54 -2.34 -0.09
N PHE A 514 -4.90 -1.26 0.61
CA PHE A 514 -4.44 0.10 0.31
C PHE A 514 -3.03 0.33 0.86
N GLU A 515 -2.76 -0.13 2.09
CA GLU A 515 -1.42 -0.12 2.69
C GLU A 515 -0.44 -0.93 1.84
N LEU A 516 -0.84 -2.13 1.38
CA LEU A 516 -0.08 -2.92 0.42
C LEU A 516 0.27 -2.11 -0.83
N CYS A 517 -0.71 -1.51 -1.50
CA CYS A 517 -0.43 -0.74 -2.72
C CYS A 517 0.51 0.44 -2.45
N TYR A 518 0.29 1.18 -1.37
CA TYR A 518 1.14 2.31 -1.01
C TYR A 518 2.58 1.89 -0.77
N LEU A 519 2.79 0.93 0.12
CA LEU A 519 4.13 0.58 0.55
C LEU A 519 4.83 -0.32 -0.46
N ALA A 520 4.10 -1.13 -1.25
CA ALA A 520 4.68 -1.82 -2.40
C ALA A 520 5.14 -0.82 -3.47
N ALA A 521 4.40 0.27 -3.75
CA ALA A 521 4.87 1.34 -4.62
C ALA A 521 6.15 1.99 -4.07
N VAL A 522 6.16 2.34 -2.78
CA VAL A 522 7.33 2.95 -2.10
C VAL A 522 8.55 2.04 -2.17
N TYR A 523 8.44 0.78 -1.73
CA TYR A 523 9.60 -0.12 -1.66
C TYR A 523 10.04 -0.60 -3.04
N THR A 524 9.10 -0.97 -3.91
CA THR A 524 9.44 -1.47 -5.25
C THR A 524 10.09 -0.35 -6.06
N ASN A 525 9.50 0.84 -6.10
CA ASN A 525 10.06 1.92 -6.91
C ASN A 525 11.36 2.43 -6.28
N LEU A 526 11.34 2.86 -5.02
CA LEU A 526 12.48 3.59 -4.45
C LEU A 526 13.64 2.68 -4.03
N LEU A 527 13.35 1.52 -3.44
CA LEU A 527 14.38 0.66 -2.87
C LEU A 527 14.85 -0.44 -3.83
N VAL A 528 13.95 -1.06 -4.59
CA VAL A 528 14.27 -2.22 -5.44
C VAL A 528 14.60 -1.80 -6.88
N ARG A 529 13.68 -1.12 -7.57
CA ARG A 529 13.80 -0.76 -8.99
C ARG A 529 14.52 0.56 -9.26
N LYS A 530 14.78 1.34 -8.21
CA LYS A 530 15.43 2.66 -8.26
C LYS A 530 14.72 3.64 -9.21
N GLN A 531 13.40 3.69 -9.11
CA GLN A 531 12.49 4.55 -9.88
C GLN A 531 11.90 5.67 -9.00
N PRO A 532 11.57 6.84 -9.59
CA PRO A 532 10.89 7.92 -8.87
C PRO A 532 9.48 7.54 -8.41
N LEU A 533 9.00 8.21 -7.37
CA LEU A 533 7.62 8.15 -6.89
C LEU A 533 7.10 9.57 -6.60
N ASP A 534 5.96 9.92 -7.17
CA ASP A 534 5.27 11.17 -6.86
C ASP A 534 4.29 10.95 -5.70
N LEU A 535 4.22 11.91 -4.77
CA LEU A 535 3.28 11.90 -3.64
C LEU A 535 2.55 13.23 -3.53
N PHE A 536 1.32 13.20 -3.01
CA PHE A 536 0.43 14.36 -2.96
C PHE A 536 -0.03 14.68 -1.53
N PHE A 537 0.01 15.95 -1.16
CA PHE A 537 -0.38 16.47 0.15
C PHE A 537 -1.30 17.69 -0.03
N LYS A 538 -2.14 17.97 0.97
CA LYS A 538 -3.04 19.12 0.95
C LYS A 538 -3.09 19.83 2.30
N PRO A 539 -1.95 20.40 2.77
CA PRO A 539 -1.88 21.03 4.07
C PRO A 539 -2.85 22.21 4.19
N GLN A 540 -3.53 22.33 5.33
CA GLN A 540 -4.20 23.58 5.67
C GLN A 540 -3.14 24.67 5.92
N PRO A 541 -3.40 25.95 5.59
CA PRO A 541 -2.47 27.03 5.89
C PRO A 541 -2.17 27.13 7.39
N GLY A 542 -0.89 27.21 7.76
CA GLY A 542 -0.49 27.31 9.16
C GLY A 542 -0.68 26.04 9.98
N ALA A 543 -0.99 24.90 9.35
CA ALA A 543 -1.35 23.67 10.05
C ALA A 543 -0.17 23.00 10.78
N PHE A 544 1.02 23.11 10.19
CA PHE A 544 2.23 22.51 10.74
C PHE A 544 3.05 23.52 11.52
N PRO A 545 3.68 23.10 12.65
CA PRO A 545 4.69 23.89 13.32
C PRO A 545 5.75 24.39 12.32
N ASP A 546 6.08 25.68 12.43
CA ASP A 546 6.99 26.37 11.52
C ASP A 546 6.64 26.28 10.03
N ASN A 547 5.41 25.92 9.66
CA ASN A 547 5.01 25.66 8.26
C ASN A 547 5.92 24.62 7.58
N ILE A 548 6.38 23.60 8.31
CA ILE A 548 7.23 22.54 7.78
C ILE A 548 6.38 21.28 7.54
N LEU A 549 6.14 20.96 6.27
CA LEU A 549 5.53 19.69 5.86
C LEU A 549 6.63 18.62 5.71
N ARG A 550 6.47 17.48 6.39
CA ARG A 550 7.34 16.31 6.24
C ARG A 550 6.72 15.35 5.21
N VAL A 551 7.49 14.98 4.19
CA VAL A 551 6.98 14.27 3.01
C VAL A 551 7.62 12.90 2.78
N GLN A 552 8.44 12.44 3.72
CA GLN A 552 9.02 11.10 3.67
C GLN A 552 7.89 10.05 3.62
N PRO A 553 7.86 9.12 2.64
CA PRO A 553 6.75 8.19 2.46
C PRO A 553 6.59 7.21 3.63
N ASP A 554 7.69 6.60 4.05
CA ASP A 554 7.78 5.63 5.14
C ASP A 554 9.18 5.70 5.78
N ILE A 555 9.44 4.99 6.87
CA ILE A 555 10.76 4.90 7.49
C ILE A 555 11.67 3.98 6.66
N LEU A 556 12.40 4.58 5.72
CA LEU A 556 13.31 3.90 4.77
C LEU A 556 14.77 3.95 5.28
N PRO A 557 15.68 3.09 4.76
CA PRO A 557 17.09 3.16 5.11
C PRO A 557 17.66 4.57 4.96
N SER A 558 18.38 5.05 5.97
CA SER A 558 18.90 6.42 5.98
C SER A 558 19.74 6.71 4.74
N GLY A 559 19.47 7.84 4.08
CA GLY A 559 20.16 8.24 2.85
C GLY A 559 19.83 7.41 1.61
N SER A 560 18.85 6.51 1.65
CA SER A 560 18.44 5.71 0.46
C SER A 560 17.60 6.50 -0.54
N VAL A 561 16.92 7.56 -0.09
CA VAL A 561 16.03 8.40 -0.90
C VAL A 561 16.25 9.87 -0.59
N ARG A 562 15.81 10.74 -1.50
CA ARG A 562 15.81 12.19 -1.34
C ARG A 562 14.65 12.83 -2.09
N LEU A 563 14.32 14.06 -1.73
CA LEU A 563 13.32 14.87 -2.40
C LEU A 563 13.98 15.58 -3.58
N GLN A 564 13.59 15.24 -4.80
CA GLN A 564 14.14 15.84 -6.03
C GLN A 564 13.45 17.16 -6.36
N ALA A 565 12.16 17.22 -6.08
CA ALA A 565 11.29 18.18 -6.74
C ALA A 565 9.99 18.39 -5.97
N VAL A 566 9.54 19.64 -5.88
CA VAL A 566 8.30 20.04 -5.22
C VAL A 566 7.51 20.97 -6.12
N TRP A 567 6.20 20.82 -6.11
CA TRP A 567 5.25 21.76 -6.70
C TRP A 567 4.20 22.14 -5.67
N ILE A 568 3.84 23.41 -5.61
CA ILE A 568 2.71 23.92 -4.83
C ILE A 568 1.74 24.57 -5.80
N ASN A 569 0.49 24.09 -5.84
CA ASN A 569 -0.53 24.53 -6.78
C ASN A 569 -0.03 24.49 -8.24
N ASP A 570 0.61 23.38 -8.60
CA ASP A 570 1.24 23.12 -9.90
C ASP A 570 2.42 24.03 -10.29
N GLU A 571 2.79 24.99 -9.44
CA GLU A 571 3.97 25.84 -9.62
C GLU A 571 5.21 25.23 -8.95
N ARG A 572 6.38 25.41 -9.56
CA ARG A 572 7.65 24.90 -9.03
C ARG A 572 7.96 25.57 -7.69
N TRP A 573 8.29 24.76 -6.69
CA TRP A 573 8.67 25.23 -5.36
C TRP A 573 10.11 24.86 -5.02
N THR A 574 10.88 25.81 -4.48
CA THR A 574 12.31 25.64 -4.24
C THR A 574 12.70 25.67 -2.76
N ASP A 575 11.80 26.08 -1.87
CA ASP A 575 12.06 26.12 -0.42
C ASP A 575 11.71 24.76 0.21
N PHE A 576 12.62 23.79 0.01
CA PHE A 576 12.53 22.45 0.56
C PHE A 576 13.92 21.90 0.87
N ASP A 577 14.01 21.01 1.84
CA ASP A 577 15.22 20.25 2.15
C ASP A 577 15.16 18.87 1.48
N SER A 578 16.08 18.66 0.53
CA SER A 578 16.17 17.42 -0.24
C SER A 578 16.47 16.20 0.63
N ALA A 579 17.38 16.32 1.60
CA ALA A 579 17.86 15.21 2.41
C ALA A 579 16.96 14.97 3.62
N ALA A 580 16.47 16.04 4.26
CA ALA A 580 15.55 15.93 5.38
C ALA A 580 14.11 15.61 4.96
N MET A 581 13.80 15.57 3.66
CA MET A 581 12.46 15.29 3.13
C MET A 581 11.40 16.24 3.70
N THR A 582 11.74 17.54 3.77
CA THR A 582 10.83 18.57 4.30
C THR A 582 10.58 19.68 3.29
N VAL A 583 9.37 20.23 3.31
CA VAL A 583 8.94 21.35 2.47
C VAL A 583 8.56 22.50 3.37
N LYS A 584 9.18 23.67 3.17
CA LYS A 584 8.75 24.91 3.84
C LYS A 584 7.56 25.49 3.08
N LEU A 585 6.39 25.40 3.69
CA LEU A 585 5.16 25.91 3.08
C LEU A 585 5.14 27.45 3.08
N PRO A 586 4.52 28.08 2.08
CA PRO A 586 4.38 29.54 2.04
C PRO A 586 3.61 30.05 3.27
N THR A 587 4.11 31.13 3.86
CA THR A 587 3.34 31.90 4.85
C THR A 587 2.25 32.67 4.11
N THR A 588 0.98 32.32 4.34
CA THR A 588 -0.14 33.13 3.83
C THR A 588 -0.10 34.50 4.51
N THR A 589 0.12 35.57 3.74
CA THR A 589 0.03 36.95 4.22
C THR A 589 -1.43 37.37 4.39
N ASN A 590 -1.89 37.42 5.65
CA ASN A 590 -2.98 38.23 6.22
C ASN A 590 -4.34 38.33 5.51
N GLY A 591 -5.35 37.79 6.19
CA GLY A 591 -6.65 38.45 6.38
C GLY A 591 -6.76 39.08 7.78
N VAL A 592 -5.90 40.05 8.11
CA VAL A 592 -6.13 40.95 9.26
C VAL A 592 -7.17 41.99 8.83
N ALA A 593 -8.40 41.83 9.30
CA ALA A 593 -9.40 42.89 9.29
C ALA A 593 -10.00 43.05 10.70
N GLY A 594 -9.55 44.09 11.39
CA GLY A 594 -10.32 44.78 12.42
C GLY A 594 -10.33 44.15 13.80
N GLY A 595 -9.42 44.59 14.66
CA GLY A 595 -9.57 44.39 16.10
C GLY A 595 -10.85 45.06 16.62
N HIS A 596 -11.73 44.27 17.21
CA HIS A 596 -12.69 44.72 18.22
C HIS A 596 -12.61 43.79 19.44
N ALA A 597 -12.58 44.41 20.61
CA ALA A 597 -12.34 43.83 21.93
C ALA A 597 -13.30 42.66 22.28
N PRO A 598 -12.93 41.75 23.21
CA PRO A 598 -13.73 40.59 23.54
C PRO A 598 -14.96 41.01 24.37
N GLY A 599 -16.11 41.13 23.70
CA GLY A 599 -17.42 41.18 24.33
C GLY A 599 -17.95 39.76 24.56
N HIS A 600 -18.35 39.47 25.79
CA HIS A 600 -19.06 38.24 26.18
C HIS A 600 -20.20 37.88 25.23
N GLN A 601 -20.26 36.61 24.77
CA GLN A 601 -21.50 35.98 24.31
C GLN A 601 -21.75 34.65 25.04
N PRO A 602 -23.01 34.32 25.38
CA PRO A 602 -23.36 33.16 26.19
C PRO A 602 -23.41 31.86 25.37
N PRO A 603 -23.34 30.69 26.03
CA PRO A 603 -23.42 29.40 25.35
C PRO A 603 -24.86 29.13 24.89
N TRP A 604 -24.99 28.48 23.73
CA TRP A 604 -26.23 28.06 23.04
C TRP A 604 -26.85 29.06 22.05
N THR A 605 -26.30 29.11 20.83
CA THR A 605 -27.11 29.22 19.59
C THR A 605 -26.46 28.41 18.47
N GLY A 606 -27.26 27.60 17.77
CA GLY A 606 -26.81 26.68 16.74
C GLY A 606 -26.20 27.40 15.53
N SER A 607 -25.04 26.93 15.10
CA SER A 607 -24.34 27.44 13.91
C SER A 607 -25.02 26.94 12.64
N THR A 608 -25.69 27.84 11.94
CA THR A 608 -26.06 27.64 10.53
C THR A 608 -24.82 27.83 9.66
N ARG A 609 -24.46 26.75 8.95
CA ARG A 609 -23.37 26.66 7.96
C ARG A 609 -23.43 27.83 6.96
N ARG A 610 -22.33 28.57 6.79
CA ARG A 610 -22.08 29.34 5.56
C ARG A 610 -21.56 28.39 4.48
N PRO A 611 -21.95 28.55 3.20
CA PRO A 611 -21.40 27.75 2.12
C PRO A 611 -19.93 28.12 1.89
N HIS A 612 -19.08 27.11 1.70
CA HIS A 612 -17.68 27.25 1.30
C HIS A 612 -17.60 28.08 0.01
N GLN A 613 -16.93 29.23 0.09
CA GLN A 613 -16.39 29.88 -1.10
C GLN A 613 -15.08 29.17 -1.46
N ALA A 614 -15.07 28.51 -2.61
CA ALA A 614 -13.85 28.02 -3.23
C ALA A 614 -13.02 29.20 -3.75
N GLY A 615 -11.74 29.26 -3.37
CA GLY A 615 -10.74 30.15 -3.96
C GLY A 615 -10.00 31.06 -2.97
N SER A 616 -8.79 30.66 -2.54
CA SER A 616 -7.54 31.46 -2.46
C SER A 616 -6.51 30.96 -1.43
N ASP A 617 -6.84 29.99 -0.58
CA ASP A 617 -5.97 29.55 0.53
C ASP A 617 -5.61 28.04 0.56
N GLU A 618 -6.06 27.23 -0.39
CA GLU A 618 -5.72 25.79 -0.39
C GLU A 618 -4.31 25.54 -0.99
N LEU A 619 -3.48 24.78 -0.27
CA LEU A 619 -2.15 24.37 -0.73
C LEU A 619 -2.19 22.93 -1.25
N ARG A 620 -2.08 22.74 -2.56
CA ARG A 620 -1.86 21.42 -3.17
C ARG A 620 -0.38 21.20 -3.35
N VAL A 621 0.21 20.29 -2.58
CA VAL A 621 1.65 20.01 -2.64
C VAL A 621 1.85 18.67 -3.34
N ARG A 622 2.55 18.68 -4.48
CA ARG A 622 3.08 17.47 -5.10
C ARG A 622 4.57 17.41 -4.85
N VAL A 623 5.06 16.26 -4.45
CA VAL A 623 6.50 16.01 -4.28
C VAL A 623 6.94 14.85 -5.13
N ARG A 624 8.21 14.86 -5.54
CA ARG A 624 8.86 13.75 -6.22
C ARG A 624 10.00 13.23 -5.39
N VAL A 625 9.83 12.00 -4.92
CA VAL A 625 10.83 11.25 -4.18
C VAL A 625 11.62 10.41 -5.17
N VAL A 626 12.94 10.42 -5.04
CA VAL A 626 13.84 9.62 -5.86
C VAL A 626 14.79 8.81 -4.98
N PRO A 627 15.33 7.69 -5.47
CA PRO A 627 16.49 7.08 -4.85
C PRO A 627 17.64 8.08 -4.77
N ALA A 628 18.38 8.10 -3.67
CA ALA A 628 19.49 9.04 -3.50
C ALA A 628 20.60 8.83 -4.53
N SER A 629 20.76 7.60 -5.03
CA SER A 629 21.69 7.25 -6.11
C SER A 629 21.26 7.76 -7.49
N LEU A 630 19.99 8.14 -7.67
CA LEU A 630 19.49 8.60 -8.95
C LEU A 630 19.92 10.06 -9.17
N THR A 631 20.71 10.31 -10.21
CA THR A 631 21.27 11.63 -10.56
C THR A 631 20.41 12.38 -11.57
N TYR A 632 19.38 11.75 -12.14
CA TYR A 632 18.49 12.33 -13.14
C TYR A 632 17.00 12.12 -12.84
N GLY A 633 16.16 12.99 -13.39
CA GLY A 633 14.71 12.85 -13.39
C GLY A 633 14.13 12.85 -14.80
N MET A 634 13.09 12.05 -15.00
CA MET A 634 12.32 12.02 -16.25
C MET A 634 10.83 11.97 -15.93
N ARG A 635 10.00 12.72 -16.67
CA ARG A 635 8.53 12.64 -16.58
C ARG A 635 7.92 12.85 -17.95
N LEU A 636 6.93 12.06 -18.28
CA LEU A 636 6.16 12.23 -19.51
C LEU A 636 4.73 12.62 -19.17
N ASN A 637 4.25 13.71 -19.77
CA ASN A 637 2.83 14.07 -19.83
C ASN A 637 2.32 13.84 -21.25
N LEU A 638 1.15 13.22 -21.41
CA LEU A 638 0.51 12.94 -22.70
C LEU A 638 -0.93 13.45 -22.64
N ASN A 639 -1.21 14.62 -23.20
CA ASN A 639 -2.53 15.24 -23.21
C ASN A 639 -2.85 15.81 -24.59
N ASP A 640 -4.06 15.56 -25.12
CA ASP A 640 -4.61 16.22 -26.32
C ASP A 640 -3.66 16.25 -27.54
N GLY A 641 -2.94 15.15 -27.80
CA GLY A 641 -1.99 15.05 -28.90
C GLY A 641 -0.64 15.74 -28.65
N VAL A 642 -0.43 16.32 -27.46
CA VAL A 642 0.85 16.88 -27.02
C VAL A 642 1.55 15.89 -26.09
N ALA A 643 2.81 15.58 -26.40
CA ALA A 643 3.72 14.88 -25.52
C ALA A 643 4.70 15.88 -24.90
N GLU A 644 4.73 15.99 -23.58
CA GLU A 644 5.73 16.78 -22.87
C GLU A 644 6.66 15.86 -22.06
N LEU A 645 7.92 15.80 -22.46
CA LEU A 645 8.96 15.05 -21.76
C LEU A 645 9.83 16.02 -20.95
N PHE A 646 9.75 15.92 -19.63
CA PHE A 646 10.57 16.66 -18.67
C PHE A 646 11.80 15.85 -18.31
N LEU A 647 12.95 16.49 -18.40
CA LEU A 647 14.26 15.95 -18.06
C LEU A 647 14.94 16.90 -17.07
N ASP A 648 15.52 16.34 -16.01
CA ASP A 648 16.27 17.09 -15.00
C ASP A 648 17.51 16.32 -14.51
N GLY A 649 18.50 17.03 -13.98
CA GLY A 649 19.74 16.44 -13.43
C GLY A 649 20.75 15.98 -14.49
N VAL A 650 21.51 14.93 -14.18
CA VAL A 650 22.60 14.39 -15.02
C VAL A 650 22.10 13.22 -15.86
N ILE A 651 21.70 13.49 -17.11
CA ILE A 651 21.22 12.49 -18.07
C ILE A 651 22.41 11.75 -18.71
N ASP A 652 23.03 10.86 -17.95
CA ASP A 652 24.19 10.08 -18.39
C ASP A 652 23.78 8.82 -19.20
N ASP A 653 24.71 7.87 -19.37
CA ASP A 653 24.47 6.63 -20.10
C ASP A 653 23.58 5.65 -19.30
N GLU A 654 23.53 5.75 -17.97
CA GLU A 654 22.64 4.93 -17.13
C GLU A 654 21.17 5.34 -17.36
N ALA A 655 20.93 6.62 -17.63
CA ALA A 655 19.63 7.17 -17.96
C ALA A 655 19.01 6.65 -19.27
N GLU A 656 19.82 6.05 -20.14
CA GLU A 656 19.42 5.66 -21.50
C GLU A 656 18.25 4.67 -21.51
N VAL A 657 18.24 3.68 -20.61
CA VAL A 657 17.20 2.64 -20.58
C VAL A 657 15.83 3.25 -20.23
N LEU A 658 15.79 4.10 -19.20
CA LEU A 658 14.57 4.79 -18.79
C LEU A 658 14.09 5.74 -19.90
N LEU A 659 15.02 6.48 -20.51
CA LEU A 659 14.74 7.40 -21.62
C LEU A 659 14.11 6.65 -22.80
N LYS A 660 14.66 5.49 -23.19
CA LYS A 660 14.07 4.62 -24.25
C LYS A 660 12.64 4.23 -23.94
N GLY A 661 12.33 3.93 -22.68
CA GLY A 661 10.98 3.58 -22.23
C GLY A 661 9.99 4.72 -22.48
N TYR A 662 10.33 5.94 -22.03
CA TYR A 662 9.49 7.12 -22.28
C TYR A 662 9.36 7.44 -23.77
N LEU A 663 10.45 7.38 -24.52
CA LEU A 663 10.42 7.65 -25.95
C LEU A 663 9.60 6.64 -26.73
N SER A 664 9.64 5.36 -26.36
CA SER A 664 8.77 4.33 -26.95
C SER A 664 7.29 4.65 -26.75
N ARG A 665 6.92 5.15 -25.57
CA ARG A 665 5.55 5.62 -25.28
C ARG A 665 5.17 6.84 -26.10
N ILE A 666 6.07 7.80 -26.28
CA ILE A 666 5.85 8.99 -27.11
C ILE A 666 5.62 8.58 -28.57
N VAL A 667 6.46 7.70 -29.12
CA VAL A 667 6.30 7.19 -30.50
C VAL A 667 4.97 6.47 -30.66
N ALA A 668 4.60 5.62 -29.68
CA ALA A 668 3.31 4.91 -29.70
C ALA A 668 2.10 5.86 -29.63
N ALA A 669 2.22 6.99 -28.91
CA ALA A 669 1.15 7.96 -28.76
C ALA A 669 0.91 8.83 -30.01
N ARG A 670 1.85 8.85 -30.96
CA ARG A 670 1.78 9.64 -32.21
C ARG A 670 1.33 11.10 -31.97
N PRO A 671 2.06 11.88 -31.15
CA PRO A 671 1.65 13.24 -30.84
C PRO A 671 1.77 14.16 -32.06
N THR A 672 0.88 15.15 -32.15
CA THR A 672 1.02 16.28 -33.09
C THR A 672 2.07 17.28 -32.62
N ARG A 673 2.43 17.26 -31.33
CA ARG A 673 3.49 18.11 -30.76
C ARG A 673 4.30 17.38 -29.69
N LEU A 674 5.62 17.50 -29.75
CA LEU A 674 6.55 17.03 -28.72
C LEU A 674 7.29 18.21 -28.10
N VAL A 675 7.20 18.38 -26.79
CA VAL A 675 7.92 19.41 -26.02
C VAL A 675 8.93 18.71 -25.10
N LEU A 676 10.21 18.95 -25.33
CA LEU A 676 11.29 18.50 -24.47
C LEU A 676 11.65 19.62 -23.49
N ARG A 677 11.29 19.44 -22.22
CA ARG A 677 11.54 20.36 -21.12
C ARG A 677 12.88 20.00 -20.49
N VAL A 678 13.91 20.80 -20.76
CA VAL A 678 15.31 20.54 -20.35
C VAL A 678 15.91 21.66 -19.50
N GLU A 679 15.04 22.54 -18.99
CA GLU A 679 15.43 23.71 -18.18
C GLU A 679 16.26 23.31 -16.95
N ASP A 680 15.99 22.12 -16.40
CA ASP A 680 16.58 21.61 -15.17
C ASP A 680 17.66 20.53 -15.41
N ILE A 681 18.11 20.33 -16.66
CA ILE A 681 19.23 19.41 -16.97
C ILE A 681 20.58 20.06 -16.61
N GLU A 682 21.37 19.36 -15.81
CA GLU A 682 22.78 19.71 -15.56
C GLU A 682 23.68 19.31 -16.74
N SER A 683 23.52 18.08 -17.24
CA SER A 683 24.22 17.60 -18.45
C SER A 683 23.49 16.43 -19.10
N ILE A 684 23.76 16.20 -20.39
CA ILE A 684 23.29 15.02 -21.13
C ILE A 684 24.46 14.34 -21.85
N SER A 685 24.57 13.03 -21.74
CA SER A 685 25.59 12.26 -22.45
C SER A 685 25.29 12.19 -23.94
N ARG A 686 26.33 11.93 -24.74
CA ARG A 686 26.16 11.74 -26.18
C ARG A 686 25.33 10.50 -26.50
N THR A 687 25.39 9.46 -25.68
CA THR A 687 24.62 8.21 -25.85
C THR A 687 23.13 8.48 -25.67
N SER A 688 22.74 9.11 -24.55
CA SER A 688 21.35 9.45 -24.27
C SER A 688 20.79 10.48 -25.27
N ALA A 689 21.59 11.47 -25.68
CA ALA A 689 21.21 12.39 -26.75
C ALA A 689 21.00 11.69 -28.11
N ARG A 690 21.80 10.68 -28.45
CA ARG A 690 21.60 9.87 -29.67
C ARG A 690 20.33 9.05 -29.59
N THR A 691 20.04 8.46 -28.43
CA THR A 691 18.81 7.71 -28.19
C THR A 691 17.57 8.58 -28.38
N LEU A 692 17.59 9.81 -27.84
CA LEU A 692 16.56 10.82 -28.08
C LEU A 692 16.39 11.09 -29.58
N ALA A 693 17.49 11.40 -30.28
CA ALA A 693 17.47 11.70 -31.71
C ALA A 693 16.96 10.52 -32.55
N PHE A 694 17.37 9.30 -32.23
CA PHE A 694 16.97 8.09 -32.94
C PHE A 694 15.48 7.79 -32.75
N ALA A 695 14.97 7.84 -31.52
CA ALA A 695 13.56 7.56 -31.28
C ALA A 695 12.64 8.59 -31.96
N CYS A 696 13.07 9.85 -32.04
CA CYS A 696 12.31 10.90 -32.70
C CYS A 696 12.23 10.73 -34.23
N GLN A 697 13.13 9.95 -34.86
CA GLN A 697 12.98 9.55 -36.27
C GLN A 697 11.75 8.67 -36.52
N GLY A 698 11.24 8.00 -35.48
CA GLY A 698 10.02 7.19 -35.53
C GLY A 698 8.73 7.97 -35.30
N ILE A 699 8.81 9.28 -35.02
CA ILE A 699 7.65 10.17 -34.82
C ILE A 699 7.17 10.68 -36.19
N ASP A 700 5.90 11.05 -36.31
CA ASP A 700 5.32 11.57 -37.55
C ASP A 700 6.07 12.83 -38.03
N VAL A 701 6.29 12.95 -39.33
CA VAL A 701 7.00 14.08 -39.95
C VAL A 701 6.27 15.41 -39.72
N ASN A 702 4.96 15.37 -39.44
CA ASN A 702 4.15 16.54 -39.15
C ASN A 702 4.10 16.93 -37.66
N THR A 703 4.88 16.27 -36.80
CA THR A 703 4.93 16.60 -35.37
C THR A 703 5.81 17.83 -35.12
N ASP A 704 5.25 18.88 -34.52
CA ASP A 704 6.02 20.04 -34.08
C ASP A 704 6.91 19.65 -32.88
N MET A 705 8.23 19.81 -32.98
CA MET A 705 9.16 19.47 -31.90
C MET A 705 9.79 20.72 -31.30
N PHE A 706 9.74 20.84 -29.98
CA PHE A 706 10.31 21.97 -29.24
C PHE A 706 11.30 21.49 -28.16
N VAL A 707 12.37 22.27 -27.93
CA VAL A 707 13.30 22.10 -26.81
C VAL A 707 13.30 23.37 -25.97
N VAL A 708 12.90 23.26 -24.71
CA VAL A 708 12.67 24.39 -23.82
C VAL A 708 13.82 24.54 -22.83
N GLY A 709 14.43 25.73 -22.81
CA GLY A 709 15.48 26.16 -21.90
C GLY A 709 16.77 25.32 -21.85
N PRO A 710 17.33 24.84 -22.97
CA PRO A 710 18.61 24.13 -22.93
C PRO A 710 19.76 25.06 -22.54
N SER A 711 20.60 24.63 -21.60
CA SER A 711 21.90 25.27 -21.36
C SER A 711 22.82 25.15 -22.58
N ASP A 712 23.82 26.03 -22.71
CA ASP A 712 24.79 26.00 -23.82
C ASP A 712 25.56 24.66 -23.92
N ALA A 713 25.76 23.98 -22.79
CA ALA A 713 26.37 22.65 -22.75
C ALA A 713 25.44 21.60 -23.37
N VAL A 714 24.18 21.56 -22.93
CA VAL A 714 23.15 20.64 -23.43
C VAL A 714 22.90 20.89 -24.93
N LYS A 715 22.79 22.17 -25.33
CA LYS A 715 22.59 22.58 -26.73
C LYS A 715 23.70 22.04 -27.64
N ARG A 716 24.97 22.13 -27.21
CA ARG A 716 26.11 21.60 -27.99
C ARG A 716 26.05 20.08 -28.16
N VAL A 717 25.64 19.34 -27.14
CA VAL A 717 25.50 17.87 -27.24
C VAL A 717 24.36 17.50 -28.18
N LEU A 718 23.18 18.12 -28.02
CA LEU A 718 22.02 17.89 -28.88
C LEU A 718 22.29 18.26 -30.34
N GLN A 719 22.99 19.37 -30.58
CA GLN A 719 23.45 19.76 -31.92
C GLN A 719 24.44 18.74 -32.50
N GLY A 720 25.37 18.25 -31.68
CA GLY A 720 26.40 17.29 -32.08
C GLY A 720 25.88 15.88 -32.42
N VAL A 721 24.59 15.61 -32.17
CA VAL A 721 23.89 14.37 -32.58
C VAL A 721 22.80 14.63 -33.64
N GLY A 722 22.68 15.86 -34.14
CA GLY A 722 21.72 16.25 -35.17
C GLY A 722 20.29 16.44 -34.69
N PHE A 723 20.02 16.42 -33.37
CA PHE A 723 18.65 16.52 -32.85
C PHE A 723 18.04 17.91 -33.09
N LEU A 724 18.83 18.98 -32.90
CA LEU A 724 18.36 20.36 -33.07
C LEU A 724 18.08 20.75 -34.54
N GLU A 725 18.36 19.87 -35.50
CA GLU A 725 17.95 20.08 -36.90
C GLU A 725 16.45 19.80 -37.10
N GLN A 726 15.83 19.11 -36.15
CA GLN A 726 14.44 18.63 -36.22
C GLN A 726 13.53 19.33 -35.19
N ALA A 727 14.08 20.17 -34.30
CA ALA A 727 13.36 20.78 -33.20
C ALA A 727 13.67 22.27 -33.04
N GLU A 728 12.65 23.07 -32.74
CA GLU A 728 12.78 24.49 -32.43
C GLU A 728 13.22 24.69 -30.98
N VAL A 729 14.24 25.52 -30.75
CA VAL A 729 14.74 25.83 -29.41
C VAL A 729 14.09 27.11 -28.90
N VAL A 730 13.38 27.01 -27.78
CA VAL A 730 12.77 28.15 -27.09
C VAL A 730 13.39 28.33 -25.71
N ALA A 731 13.50 29.57 -25.24
CA ALA A 731 14.16 29.88 -23.98
C ALA A 731 13.26 29.60 -22.78
N ASP A 732 11.95 29.76 -22.94
CA ASP A 732 10.95 29.61 -21.88
C ASP A 732 9.66 29.01 -22.44
N ALA A 733 8.97 28.19 -21.63
CA ALA A 733 7.75 27.50 -22.05
C ALA A 733 6.60 28.47 -22.44
N SER A 734 6.58 29.69 -21.90
CA SER A 734 5.62 30.75 -22.26
C SER A 734 5.74 31.22 -23.71
N GLN A 735 6.85 30.90 -24.39
CA GLN A 735 7.07 31.21 -25.80
C GLN A 735 6.41 30.20 -26.75
N LEU A 736 5.89 29.09 -26.24
CA LEU A 736 5.15 28.11 -27.02
C LEU A 736 3.74 28.64 -27.33
N SER A 737 3.37 28.65 -28.60
CA SER A 737 2.00 28.99 -29.02
C SER A 737 1.00 27.94 -28.52
N PRO A 738 -0.24 28.29 -28.12
CA PRO A 738 -1.24 27.31 -27.73
C PRO A 738 -1.47 26.31 -28.87
N ALA A 739 -1.53 25.00 -28.55
CA ALA A 739 -1.80 23.98 -29.56
C ALA A 739 -3.17 24.23 -30.20
N ALA A 740 -3.26 24.14 -31.52
CA ALA A 740 -4.52 24.30 -32.23
C ALA A 740 -5.43 23.11 -31.90
N VAL A 741 -6.58 23.37 -31.26
CA VAL A 741 -7.62 22.37 -31.03
C VAL A 741 -8.13 21.91 -32.40
N VAL A 742 -7.81 20.70 -32.81
CA VAL A 742 -8.42 20.08 -33.99
C VAL A 742 -9.87 19.78 -33.64
N ALA A 743 -10.78 20.64 -34.09
CA ALA A 743 -12.21 20.38 -34.01
C ALA A 743 -12.54 19.12 -34.84
N VAL A 744 -12.84 18.02 -34.16
CA VAL A 744 -13.43 16.84 -34.79
C VAL A 744 -14.83 17.23 -35.27
N GLY A 745 -15.02 17.29 -36.58
CA GLY A 745 -16.33 17.53 -37.19
C GLY A 745 -17.32 16.40 -36.85
N PRO A 746 -18.63 16.67 -36.81
CA PRO A 746 -19.62 15.67 -36.42
C PRO A 746 -19.74 14.60 -37.49
N ASP A 747 -19.24 13.40 -37.21
CA ASP A 747 -19.43 12.25 -38.06
C ASP A 747 -20.84 11.67 -37.85
N ASN A 748 -21.54 11.47 -38.97
CA ASN A 748 -22.92 10.99 -39.02
C ASN A 748 -23.04 9.54 -38.52
N GLY A 749 -23.50 9.38 -37.28
CA GLY A 749 -23.89 8.08 -36.74
C GLY A 749 -25.16 7.54 -37.39
N ALA A 750 -24.99 6.69 -38.40
CA ALA A 750 -26.04 5.78 -38.86
C ALA A 750 -26.22 4.67 -37.83
N ALA A 751 -27.43 4.62 -37.24
CA ALA A 751 -27.85 3.59 -36.31
C ALA A 751 -27.90 2.20 -36.98
N VAL A 752 -27.23 1.21 -36.37
CA VAL A 752 -27.56 -0.20 -36.58
C VAL A 752 -27.76 -0.85 -35.21
N ARG A 753 -29.01 -1.25 -34.97
CA ARG A 753 -29.43 -2.11 -33.86
C ARG A 753 -28.82 -3.50 -34.00
N ARG A 754 -28.17 -4.00 -32.96
CA ARG A 754 -28.51 -5.26 -32.27
C ARG A 754 -27.71 -5.42 -30.99
#